data_AF-A0A261B087-F1
#
_entry.id   AF-A0A261B087-F1
#
_cell.length_a   1.000
_cell.length_b   1.000
_cell.length_c   1.000
_cell.angle_alpha   90.00
_cell.angle_beta   90.00
_cell.angle_gamma   90.00
#
_symmetry.space_group_name_H-M   'P 1'
#
loop_
_entity.id
_entity.type
_entity.pdbx_description
1 polymer ?
#
loop_
_entity_poly.entity_id
_entity_poly.type
_entity_poly.pdbx_seq_one_letter_code
_entity_poly.pdbx_strand_id
1 'polypeptide(L)'
;MVAATEMDGESRIKHGPLDDDDEEDMKEPPVMKLDFEKLFKMAEDPDLEELLRSPLDQALINLEDGSEVQKLTSIRTFPDILDSSDGDKCLLKMLPAIQKCLKVEKSNLDLHCEAAVVYKSIIQNEDLVKKFQGIVDLLLENILQNIQNQKEHLSAAAWLETIVEVADKLSLSSIKQFIIPVIQTQAEPVQRVQRRIIATKIIHKLALFLPPNEIRKDLCPIVTTLCKDANSNVRVAVAQRLFVIANSLKNSHDVVSSLLPSYVHLLNDEEMNVREAAMNSLTDAFSLFTRDARKHTLFSTIKKLTEEALEKKNEGLAVISNNFGKWSWELNELLDQLDKSWVLNTYCKMVQISDELCEGPQKNIRNVLKKTCCFNYPCMLTMFKKQVDRLLPFLEMFCTDHDEEVRVSIAASYHEVLSMFPDKSDLIPPFIELLHGGSSDVIAKISHNLSKILPILYENVKDNPGRTTVQQLDRLLIGCNQILRTSSSWRSHEAFLKSLKTLSNCIEEETIVETFFPLLKKEVLNVRAIPCRIAACEALLLLMRQISKEEIRNEIIEFFNKELSAHNCCYRRITYIDVAEIVLSNFSKRIFIDNFLNDTLRLTTDPVSNIRIRAIKFLPKIKAKLQLPEDEEILLKIENSVKEQLKSTELNGPTRAIINQAAVDLSRCETCSDTQDEQKIKEEEDLWSKKKIDKKKESKIKKPSIRSRIRTKETKLDQKEEEEEEEIGVGEFVRSSSLRIPTNSIRATSPWRTERKAIAVVRPQPVITVRSQSPSPMSYRSPSPAPKESIRPSRLPLSSSERDKLRKAATDAPPPPARSARSASVVASRRSDAMTSSTSSIESSNSTSSLSSSALPSSGYGLRRSATSSSSFAGSSYTSTSSYSLMNARSSSNIRRPGYGLSHVSSLSTFERKPSQLSCRVRNLD
;
A
#
# COMPACT_ATOMS: atom_id res chain seq x y z
N MET A 1 -5.79 -57.11 48.94
CA MET A 1 -5.33 -58.50 48.75
C MET A 1 -3.80 -58.47 48.76
N VAL A 2 -3.18 -59.24 49.67
CA VAL A 2 -1.94 -60.06 49.52
C VAL A 2 -0.73 -59.38 48.84
N ALA A 3 0.40 -58.99 49.50
CA ALA A 3 1.33 -59.68 50.45
C ALA A 3 2.30 -60.70 49.73
N ALA A 4 3.55 -60.96 50.16
CA ALA A 4 4.27 -60.63 51.40
C ALA A 4 5.84 -60.65 51.27
N THR A 5 6.54 -59.99 52.21
CA THR A 5 7.79 -60.34 52.97
C THR A 5 9.10 -60.95 52.37
N GLU A 6 10.24 -60.32 52.73
CA GLU A 6 11.48 -60.89 53.37
C GLU A 6 12.44 -61.83 52.55
N MET A 7 13.73 -62.09 52.87
CA MET A 7 14.66 -61.66 53.96
C MET A 7 16.18 -61.79 53.56
N ASP A 8 17.07 -61.13 54.33
CA ASP A 8 18.48 -61.42 54.73
C ASP A 8 19.51 -62.26 53.92
N GLY A 9 20.81 -61.96 54.14
CA GLY A 9 21.81 -63.00 54.50
C GLY A 9 23.20 -62.95 53.82
N GLU A 10 24.26 -62.59 54.56
CA GLU A 10 25.67 -62.68 54.11
C GLU A 10 26.25 -64.12 54.14
N SER A 11 27.26 -64.43 53.31
CA SER A 11 28.68 -64.43 53.74
C SER A 11 29.65 -65.43 53.05
N ARG A 12 30.92 -65.00 53.06
CA ARG A 12 32.18 -65.77 53.25
C ARG A 12 32.93 -66.45 52.08
N ILE A 13 34.26 -66.33 52.20
CA ILE A 13 35.35 -66.75 51.30
C ILE A 13 36.03 -68.01 51.88
N LYS A 14 36.65 -68.86 51.04
CA LYS A 14 37.86 -69.62 51.40
C LYS A 14 38.72 -69.99 50.18
N HIS A 15 40.03 -70.04 50.37
CA HIS A 15 41.03 -70.46 49.38
C HIS A 15 41.45 -71.94 49.54
N GLY A 16 41.99 -72.51 48.46
CA GLY A 16 42.91 -73.66 48.43
C GLY A 16 43.89 -73.48 47.24
N PRO A 17 45.15 -73.97 47.29
CA PRO A 17 46.23 -73.37 46.49
C PRO A 17 47.13 -74.35 45.69
N LEU A 18 48.19 -73.80 45.05
CA LEU A 18 49.44 -74.46 44.60
C LEU A 18 49.35 -75.41 43.37
N ASP A 19 50.36 -75.59 42.50
CA ASP A 19 51.77 -75.10 42.39
C ASP A 19 52.12 -74.73 40.90
N ASP A 20 53.11 -73.83 40.71
CA ASP A 20 54.29 -73.80 39.79
C ASP A 20 54.20 -74.27 38.30
N ASP A 21 55.03 -73.86 37.32
CA ASP A 21 56.34 -73.16 37.28
C ASP A 21 56.47 -72.26 36.00
N ASP A 22 57.22 -71.15 36.08
CA ASP A 22 58.05 -70.51 35.00
C ASP A 22 58.44 -69.06 35.43
N GLU A 23 59.72 -68.79 35.71
CA GLU A 23 60.22 -67.49 36.20
C GLU A 23 60.69 -66.53 35.09
N GLU A 24 60.28 -65.25 35.13
CA GLU A 24 61.04 -64.12 34.53
C GLU A 24 60.81 -62.80 35.31
N ASP A 25 61.78 -61.88 35.24
CA ASP A 25 62.05 -60.84 36.27
C ASP A 25 60.93 -59.81 36.54
N MET A 26 60.68 -59.55 37.84
CA MET A 26 59.78 -58.49 38.29
C MET A 26 60.35 -57.07 38.11
N LYS A 27 59.51 -56.16 37.59
CA LYS A 27 59.62 -54.71 37.82
C LYS A 27 58.29 -54.17 38.34
N GLU A 28 58.36 -53.29 39.34
CA GLU A 28 57.19 -52.74 40.03
C GLU A 28 56.25 -51.98 39.06
N PRO A 29 54.93 -52.02 39.29
CA PRO A 29 54.00 -51.21 38.53
C PRO A 29 54.27 -49.71 38.80
N PRO A 30 54.28 -48.84 37.78
CA PRO A 30 54.59 -47.43 37.96
C PRO A 30 53.48 -46.76 38.76
N VAL A 31 53.78 -46.43 40.03
CA VAL A 31 52.91 -45.63 40.89
C VAL A 31 52.64 -44.30 40.18
N MET A 32 51.39 -44.05 39.79
CA MET A 32 50.92 -42.74 39.36
C MET A 32 50.92 -41.77 40.55
N LYS A 33 52.11 -41.31 40.93
CA LYS A 33 52.26 -40.05 41.63
C LYS A 33 51.67 -38.98 40.73
N LEU A 34 50.63 -38.30 41.21
CA LEU A 34 50.23 -37.03 40.61
C LEU A 34 51.45 -36.11 40.72
N ASP A 35 52.01 -35.74 39.56
CA ASP A 35 53.15 -34.83 39.50
C ASP A 35 52.64 -33.42 39.80
N PHE A 36 52.60 -33.08 41.09
CA PHE A 36 52.06 -31.81 41.56
C PHE A 36 52.83 -30.62 40.98
N GLU A 37 54.15 -30.70 40.77
CA GLU A 37 54.88 -29.62 40.10
C GLU A 37 54.42 -29.44 38.65
N LYS A 38 54.18 -30.54 37.92
CA LYS A 38 53.70 -30.48 36.54
C LYS A 38 52.24 -30.02 36.45
N LEU A 39 51.42 -30.35 37.47
CA LEU A 39 50.03 -29.92 37.55
C LEU A 39 49.90 -28.45 37.97
N PHE A 40 50.80 -27.96 38.86
CA PHE A 40 50.94 -26.52 39.13
C PHE A 40 51.49 -25.77 37.91
N LYS A 41 52.47 -26.31 37.18
CA LYS A 41 52.96 -25.71 35.91
C LYS A 41 51.90 -25.69 34.79
N MET A 42 50.89 -26.56 34.84
CA MET A 42 49.71 -26.46 33.98
C MET A 42 48.65 -25.46 34.50
N ALA A 43 48.66 -25.12 35.79
CA ALA A 43 47.88 -24.01 36.34
C ALA A 43 48.56 -22.64 36.12
N GLU A 44 49.88 -22.63 35.88
CA GLU A 44 50.69 -21.48 35.44
C GLU A 44 50.69 -21.32 33.90
N ASP A 45 49.93 -22.12 33.16
CA ASP A 45 49.82 -22.04 31.70
C ASP A 45 48.95 -20.82 31.30
N PRO A 46 49.49 -19.82 30.58
CA PRO A 46 48.77 -18.60 30.23
C PRO A 46 47.53 -18.87 29.35
N ASP A 47 47.54 -19.94 28.55
CA ASP A 47 46.40 -20.33 27.73
C ASP A 47 45.25 -20.90 28.60
N LEU A 48 45.57 -21.48 29.76
CA LEU A 48 44.57 -21.92 30.75
C LEU A 48 44.07 -20.74 31.61
N GLU A 49 44.93 -19.77 31.93
CA GLU A 49 44.50 -18.56 32.63
C GLU A 49 43.50 -17.76 31.79
N GLU A 50 43.73 -17.60 30.48
CA GLU A 50 42.76 -16.96 29.58
C GLU A 50 41.41 -17.69 29.54
N LEU A 51 41.43 -19.03 29.61
CA LEU A 51 40.23 -19.88 29.64
C LEU A 51 39.44 -19.80 30.97
N LEU A 52 40.07 -19.32 32.06
CA LEU A 52 39.48 -19.18 33.39
C LEU A 52 39.04 -17.74 33.74
N ARG A 53 39.38 -16.74 32.91
CA ARG A 53 38.99 -15.33 33.14
C ARG A 53 37.48 -15.12 33.05
N SER A 54 36.96 -14.21 33.86
CA SER A 54 35.55 -13.82 33.76
C SER A 54 35.28 -13.06 32.45
N PRO A 55 34.05 -13.10 31.89
CA PRO A 55 33.68 -12.30 30.72
C PRO A 55 33.91 -10.80 30.91
N LEU A 56 33.82 -10.31 32.15
CA LEU A 56 34.10 -8.92 32.51
C LEU A 56 35.60 -8.62 32.44
N ASP A 57 36.45 -9.46 33.02
CA ASP A 57 37.90 -9.19 33.06
C ASP A 57 38.54 -9.33 31.66
N GLN A 58 38.10 -10.31 30.86
CA GLN A 58 38.52 -10.41 29.46
C GLN A 58 38.03 -9.22 28.61
N ALA A 59 36.83 -8.71 28.86
CA ALA A 59 36.34 -7.50 28.20
C ALA A 59 37.14 -6.24 28.59
N LEU A 60 37.62 -6.15 29.83
CA LEU A 60 38.49 -5.05 30.28
C LEU A 60 39.86 -5.08 29.58
N ILE A 61 40.51 -6.26 29.51
CA ILE A 61 41.79 -6.44 28.79
C ILE A 61 41.63 -6.08 27.31
N ASN A 62 40.56 -6.56 26.67
CA ASN A 62 40.23 -6.24 25.27
C ASN A 62 40.00 -4.73 25.03
N LEU A 63 39.46 -3.99 26.00
CA LEU A 63 39.21 -2.55 25.89
C LEU A 63 40.47 -1.69 26.06
N GLU A 64 41.46 -2.20 26.80
CA GLU A 64 42.77 -1.56 27.03
C GLU A 64 43.67 -1.76 25.80
N ASP A 65 44.18 -2.99 25.62
CA ASP A 65 45.24 -3.30 24.63
C ASP A 65 44.74 -4.13 23.43
N GLY A 66 43.46 -4.51 23.40
CA GLY A 66 42.90 -5.35 22.34
C GLY A 66 42.83 -4.68 20.96
N SER A 67 42.75 -5.52 19.92
CA SER A 67 42.48 -5.07 18.54
C SER A 67 41.10 -4.41 18.42
N GLU A 68 40.88 -3.64 17.34
CA GLU A 68 39.60 -3.01 17.03
C GLU A 68 38.41 -3.98 17.10
N VAL A 69 38.58 -5.22 16.62
CA VAL A 69 37.53 -6.25 16.64
C VAL A 69 37.25 -6.74 18.07
N GLN A 70 38.28 -6.90 18.91
CA GLN A 70 38.13 -7.23 20.33
C GLN A 70 37.47 -6.09 21.12
N LYS A 71 37.86 -4.83 20.86
CA LYS A 71 37.24 -3.62 21.42
C LYS A 71 35.76 -3.51 21.04
N LEU A 72 35.42 -3.65 19.75
CA LEU A 72 34.04 -3.68 19.25
C LEU A 72 33.20 -4.79 19.89
N THR A 73 33.77 -6.00 20.00
CA THR A 73 33.08 -7.16 20.58
C THR A 73 32.80 -6.94 22.07
N SER A 74 33.78 -6.40 22.80
CA SER A 74 33.65 -6.09 24.23
C SER A 74 32.66 -4.96 24.51
N ILE A 75 32.62 -3.93 23.65
CA ILE A 75 31.54 -2.92 23.70
C ILE A 75 30.17 -3.58 23.47
N ARG A 76 30.05 -4.47 22.48
CA ARG A 76 28.79 -5.13 22.12
C ARG A 76 28.23 -6.04 23.22
N THR A 77 29.07 -6.77 23.95
CA THR A 77 28.65 -7.67 25.04
C THR A 77 28.36 -6.96 26.37
N PHE A 78 28.57 -5.64 26.46
CA PHE A 78 28.31 -4.86 27.68
C PHE A 78 26.89 -5.04 28.26
N PRO A 79 25.78 -5.07 27.47
CA PRO A 79 24.44 -5.31 28.02
C PRO A 79 24.28 -6.71 28.62
N ASP A 80 24.89 -7.73 28.01
CA ASP A 80 24.78 -9.13 28.46
C ASP A 80 25.56 -9.34 29.78
N ILE A 81 26.75 -8.74 29.88
CA ILE A 81 27.57 -8.76 31.10
C ILE A 81 26.88 -7.91 32.21
N LEU A 82 26.19 -6.83 31.85
CA LEU A 82 25.40 -6.02 32.78
C LEU A 82 24.15 -6.74 33.32
N ASP A 83 23.53 -7.61 32.53
CA ASP A 83 22.40 -8.42 32.99
C ASP A 83 22.81 -9.60 33.90
N SER A 84 24.10 -9.97 33.89
CA SER A 84 24.66 -10.99 34.78
C SER A 84 24.59 -10.65 36.29
N SER A 85 25.06 -11.59 37.12
CA SER A 85 25.25 -11.44 38.56
C SER A 85 26.23 -10.34 38.97
N ASP A 86 27.16 -9.97 38.08
CA ASP A 86 28.27 -9.05 38.38
C ASP A 86 28.05 -7.65 37.77
N GLY A 87 26.80 -7.33 37.42
CA GLY A 87 26.43 -6.08 36.74
C GLY A 87 26.88 -4.80 37.44
N ASP A 88 26.89 -4.74 38.78
CA ASP A 88 27.42 -3.58 39.52
C ASP A 88 28.93 -3.40 39.30
N LYS A 89 29.69 -4.49 39.29
CA LYS A 89 31.14 -4.47 38.96
C LYS A 89 31.35 -4.11 37.49
N CYS A 90 30.45 -4.54 36.61
CA CYS A 90 30.43 -4.17 35.20
C CYS A 90 30.26 -2.65 35.02
N LEU A 91 29.27 -2.02 35.70
CA LEU A 91 29.12 -0.56 35.67
C LEU A 91 30.36 0.17 36.23
N LEU A 92 30.89 -0.30 37.36
CA LEU A 92 32.01 0.37 38.04
C LEU A 92 33.36 0.25 37.30
N LYS A 93 33.60 -0.86 36.58
CA LYS A 93 34.87 -1.09 35.85
C LYS A 93 34.75 -0.86 34.34
N MET A 94 33.76 -1.46 33.70
CA MET A 94 33.68 -1.58 32.24
C MET A 94 33.17 -0.30 31.57
N LEU A 95 32.22 0.41 32.19
CA LEU A 95 31.72 1.67 31.65
C LEU A 95 32.85 2.75 31.61
N PRO A 96 33.68 2.96 32.65
CA PRO A 96 34.88 3.78 32.56
C PRO A 96 35.92 3.28 31.54
N ALA A 97 36.12 1.96 31.39
CA ALA A 97 37.03 1.41 30.39
C ALA A 97 36.57 1.70 28.95
N ILE A 98 35.28 1.56 28.66
CA ILE A 98 34.68 1.98 27.38
C ILE A 98 34.93 3.48 27.15
N GLN A 99 34.71 4.34 28.15
CA GLN A 99 34.97 5.78 28.01
C GLN A 99 36.47 6.12 27.80
N LYS A 100 37.37 5.39 28.47
CA LYS A 100 38.82 5.49 28.24
C LYS A 100 39.17 5.13 26.78
N CYS A 101 38.68 3.99 26.29
CA CYS A 101 38.84 3.55 24.90
C CYS A 101 38.33 4.61 23.90
N LEU A 102 37.09 5.09 24.07
CA LEU A 102 36.46 6.09 23.19
C LEU A 102 37.14 7.49 23.24
N LYS A 103 37.86 7.79 24.33
CA LYS A 103 38.64 9.04 24.47
C LYS A 103 40.00 8.96 23.75
N VAL A 104 40.55 7.76 23.59
CA VAL A 104 41.76 7.47 22.81
C VAL A 104 41.41 7.35 21.33
N GLU A 105 40.46 6.48 20.99
CA GLU A 105 40.10 6.05 19.63
C GLU A 105 39.19 7.05 18.88
N LYS A 106 39.40 8.37 19.04
CA LYS A 106 38.47 9.43 18.59
C LYS A 106 38.12 9.40 17.10
N SER A 107 39.07 9.00 16.26
CA SER A 107 38.89 8.86 14.81
C SER A 107 38.14 7.59 14.42
N ASN A 108 37.98 6.63 15.34
CA ASN A 108 37.29 5.37 15.06
C ASN A 108 35.77 5.56 15.13
N LEU A 109 35.16 5.76 13.96
CA LEU A 109 33.73 5.92 13.82
C LEU A 109 32.96 4.65 14.25
N ASP A 110 33.50 3.46 14.02
CA ASP A 110 32.78 2.22 14.29
C ASP A 110 32.73 1.87 15.79
N LEU A 111 33.80 2.11 16.55
CA LEU A 111 33.77 2.00 18.02
C LEU A 111 32.75 2.98 18.64
N HIS A 112 32.73 4.24 18.18
CA HIS A 112 31.73 5.21 18.63
C HIS A 112 30.30 4.83 18.25
N CYS A 113 30.07 4.35 17.01
CA CYS A 113 28.75 3.91 16.57
C CYS A 113 28.27 2.64 17.29
N GLU A 114 29.18 1.73 17.65
CA GLU A 114 28.84 0.54 18.46
C GLU A 114 28.45 0.94 19.88
N ALA A 115 29.26 1.78 20.54
CA ALA A 115 28.96 2.25 21.89
C ALA A 115 27.67 3.08 21.96
N ALA A 116 27.38 3.88 20.93
CA ALA A 116 26.12 4.61 20.79
C ALA A 116 24.90 3.66 20.72
N VAL A 117 24.98 2.59 19.90
CA VAL A 117 23.93 1.56 19.80
C VAL A 117 23.75 0.80 21.10
N VAL A 118 24.83 0.47 21.80
CA VAL A 118 24.82 -0.22 23.09
C VAL A 118 24.25 0.65 24.21
N TYR A 119 24.63 1.93 24.30
CA TYR A 119 24.09 2.83 25.33
C TYR A 119 22.60 3.07 25.11
N LYS A 120 22.17 3.22 23.85
CA LYS A 120 20.76 3.24 23.46
C LYS A 120 20.03 1.97 23.91
N SER A 121 20.55 0.78 23.64
CA SER A 121 19.86 -0.48 23.97
C SER A 121 19.67 -0.64 25.48
N ILE A 122 20.63 -0.20 26.29
CA ILE A 122 20.53 -0.22 27.76
C ILE A 122 19.47 0.80 28.25
N ILE A 123 19.46 2.04 27.74
CA ILE A 123 18.44 3.05 28.09
C ILE A 123 17.02 2.63 27.64
N GLN A 124 16.92 1.87 26.55
CA GLN A 124 15.64 1.35 26.04
C GLN A 124 15.20 0.04 26.74
N ASN A 125 16.09 -0.68 27.43
CA ASN A 125 15.76 -1.89 28.18
C ASN A 125 15.22 -1.53 29.58
N GLU A 126 13.91 -1.65 29.75
CA GLU A 126 13.25 -1.25 31.00
C GLU A 126 13.64 -2.11 32.21
N ASP A 127 14.10 -3.34 32.02
CA ASP A 127 14.45 -4.23 33.13
C ASP A 127 15.86 -3.94 33.65
N LEU A 128 16.81 -3.62 32.76
CA LEU A 128 18.10 -3.05 33.15
C LEU A 128 17.95 -1.68 33.84
N VAL A 129 17.04 -0.82 33.37
CA VAL A 129 16.74 0.49 33.99
C VAL A 129 16.07 0.34 35.36
N LYS A 130 15.26 -0.70 35.59
CA LYS A 130 14.72 -1.03 36.92
C LYS A 130 15.80 -1.58 37.85
N LYS A 131 16.67 -2.48 37.34
CA LYS A 131 17.77 -3.13 38.06
C LYS A 131 18.82 -2.11 38.54
N PHE A 132 19.20 -1.16 37.69
CA PHE A 132 20.25 -0.17 37.96
C PHE A 132 19.69 1.26 38.02
N GLN A 133 19.25 1.67 39.21
CA GLN A 133 18.73 3.02 39.44
C GLN A 133 19.78 4.10 39.09
N GLY A 134 19.37 5.12 38.33
CA GLY A 134 20.26 6.19 37.86
C GLY A 134 21.08 5.87 36.60
N ILE A 135 21.02 4.64 36.06
CA ILE A 135 21.81 4.27 34.86
C ILE A 135 21.51 5.16 33.64
N VAL A 136 20.28 5.66 33.51
CA VAL A 136 19.88 6.54 32.39
C VAL A 136 20.61 7.88 32.43
N ASP A 137 20.71 8.52 33.59
CA ASP A 137 21.42 9.80 33.72
C ASP A 137 22.96 9.60 33.65
N LEU A 138 23.48 8.47 34.16
CA LEU A 138 24.89 8.10 34.00
C LEU A 138 25.28 7.85 32.52
N LEU A 139 24.46 7.14 31.76
CA LEU A 139 24.68 6.95 30.33
C LEU A 139 24.46 8.25 29.55
N LEU A 140 23.52 9.10 29.96
CA LEU A 140 23.33 10.44 29.40
C LEU A 140 24.57 11.32 29.60
N GLU A 141 25.15 11.38 30.80
CA GLU A 141 26.39 12.13 31.07
C GLU A 141 27.51 11.67 30.12
N ASN A 142 27.67 10.37 29.94
CA ASN A 142 28.66 9.81 29.02
C ASN A 142 28.36 10.13 27.54
N ILE A 143 27.09 10.15 27.11
CA ILE A 143 26.69 10.59 25.76
C ILE A 143 27.06 12.08 25.56
N LEU A 144 26.74 12.94 26.53
CA LEU A 144 27.05 14.37 26.50
C LEU A 144 28.56 14.63 26.47
N GLN A 145 29.33 13.90 27.29
CA GLN A 145 30.79 13.96 27.30
C GLN A 145 31.38 13.53 25.96
N ASN A 146 30.81 12.51 25.29
CA ASN A 146 31.23 12.11 23.94
C ASN A 146 30.88 13.15 22.88
N ILE A 147 29.71 13.80 22.94
CA ILE A 147 29.37 14.91 22.02
C ILE A 147 30.39 16.05 22.14
N GLN A 148 30.80 16.38 23.37
CA GLN A 148 31.83 17.38 23.65
C GLN A 148 33.23 16.94 23.16
N ASN A 149 33.66 15.73 23.50
CA ASN A 149 34.98 15.19 23.16
C ASN A 149 35.16 14.99 21.64
N GLN A 150 34.09 14.64 20.94
CA GLN A 150 34.09 14.36 19.50
C GLN A 150 33.71 15.57 18.64
N LYS A 151 33.83 16.79 19.18
CA LYS A 151 33.48 18.05 18.51
C LYS A 151 34.13 18.24 17.13
N GLU A 152 35.29 17.67 16.87
CA GLU A 152 35.96 17.77 15.56
C GLU A 152 35.64 16.61 14.60
N HIS A 153 35.11 15.50 15.10
CA HIS A 153 34.91 14.25 14.37
C HIS A 153 33.45 14.02 13.91
N LEU A 154 33.27 13.03 13.03
CA LEU A 154 31.95 12.57 12.56
C LEU A 154 31.20 11.77 13.66
N SER A 155 31.92 11.14 14.57
CA SER A 155 31.38 10.35 15.69
C SER A 155 30.39 11.13 16.57
N ALA A 156 30.58 12.44 16.78
CA ALA A 156 29.61 13.29 17.48
C ALA A 156 28.20 13.30 16.83
N ALA A 157 28.08 13.05 15.52
CA ALA A 157 26.78 12.93 14.86
C ALA A 157 26.03 11.67 15.34
N ALA A 158 26.73 10.53 15.53
CA ALA A 158 26.13 9.31 16.06
C ALA A 158 25.59 9.52 17.50
N TRP A 159 26.36 10.19 18.35
CA TRP A 159 25.93 10.52 19.72
C TRP A 159 24.76 11.52 19.76
N LEU A 160 24.70 12.48 18.84
CA LEU A 160 23.54 13.38 18.71
C LEU A 160 22.29 12.66 18.20
N GLU A 161 22.42 11.70 17.28
CA GLU A 161 21.30 10.84 16.84
C GLU A 161 20.86 9.90 17.98
N THR A 162 21.78 9.45 18.84
CA THR A 162 21.45 8.67 20.06
C THR A 162 20.47 9.44 20.95
N ILE A 163 20.68 10.76 21.15
CA ILE A 163 19.74 11.62 21.87
C ILE A 163 18.35 11.62 21.20
N VAL A 164 18.26 11.67 19.87
CA VAL A 164 16.97 11.57 19.14
C VAL A 164 16.25 10.25 19.45
N GLU A 165 16.99 9.16 19.62
CA GLU A 165 16.43 7.82 19.84
C GLU A 165 16.07 7.52 21.31
N VAL A 166 16.64 8.24 22.29
CA VAL A 166 16.39 8.00 23.74
C VAL A 166 15.69 9.14 24.47
N ALA A 167 15.45 10.30 23.86
CA ALA A 167 14.94 11.49 24.56
C ALA A 167 13.62 11.28 25.34
N ASP A 168 12.75 10.37 24.91
CA ASP A 168 11.48 10.01 25.57
C ASP A 168 11.65 9.05 26.76
N LYS A 169 12.87 8.60 27.04
CA LYS A 169 13.26 7.91 28.29
C LYS A 169 13.95 8.83 29.30
N LEU A 170 14.17 10.11 28.98
CA LEU A 170 14.84 11.07 29.85
C LEU A 170 13.85 11.86 30.72
N SER A 171 14.28 12.25 31.93
CA SER A 171 13.47 13.09 32.81
C SER A 171 13.31 14.51 32.26
N LEU A 172 12.21 15.20 32.58
CA LEU A 172 12.00 16.60 32.18
C LEU A 172 13.11 17.53 32.71
N SER A 173 13.63 17.24 33.91
CA SER A 173 14.81 17.89 34.50
C SER A 173 16.06 17.68 33.64
N SER A 174 16.40 16.43 33.30
CA SER A 174 17.59 16.09 32.49
C SER A 174 17.49 16.69 31.09
N ILE A 175 16.28 16.75 30.51
CA ILE A 175 16.03 17.42 29.23
C ILE A 175 16.31 18.93 29.34
N LYS A 176 15.73 19.63 30.32
CA LYS A 176 15.94 21.09 30.48
C LYS A 176 17.39 21.45 30.81
N GLN A 177 18.01 20.70 31.71
CA GLN A 177 19.35 21.03 32.23
C GLN A 177 20.47 20.70 31.23
N PHE A 178 20.33 19.62 30.45
CA PHE A 178 21.42 19.13 29.59
C PHE A 178 21.08 19.10 28.10
N ILE A 179 19.89 18.61 27.72
CA ILE A 179 19.53 18.45 26.29
C ILE A 179 19.28 19.82 25.64
N ILE A 180 18.52 20.71 26.27
CA ILE A 180 18.17 22.01 25.68
C ILE A 180 19.42 22.88 25.40
N PRO A 181 20.40 23.02 26.33
CA PRO A 181 21.68 23.68 26.03
C PRO A 181 22.46 23.01 24.88
N VAL A 182 22.47 21.67 24.80
CA VAL A 182 23.11 20.97 23.67
C VAL A 182 22.43 21.29 22.34
N ILE A 183 21.10 21.36 22.29
CA ILE A 183 20.35 21.79 21.08
C ILE A 183 20.70 23.24 20.73
N GLN A 184 20.74 24.15 21.72
CA GLN A 184 21.10 25.56 21.50
C GLN A 184 22.49 25.68 20.87
N THR A 185 23.51 25.05 21.46
CA THR A 185 24.86 25.03 20.88
C THR A 185 24.90 24.32 19.52
N GLN A 186 24.17 23.21 19.34
CA GLN A 186 24.11 22.50 18.04
C GLN A 186 23.39 23.29 16.95
N ALA A 187 22.63 24.32 17.28
CA ALA A 187 21.93 25.20 16.34
C ALA A 187 22.74 26.44 15.91
N GLU A 188 23.86 26.74 16.58
CA GLU A 188 24.70 27.91 16.25
C GLU A 188 25.28 27.81 14.82
N PRO A 189 25.32 28.91 14.03
CA PRO A 189 25.87 28.90 12.67
C PRO A 189 27.31 28.41 12.54
N VAL A 190 28.11 28.45 13.62
CA VAL A 190 29.49 27.94 13.69
C VAL A 190 29.57 26.41 13.66
N GLN A 191 28.51 25.70 14.05
CA GLN A 191 28.48 24.23 14.00
C GLN A 191 28.32 23.73 12.58
N ARG A 192 28.83 22.53 12.29
CA ARG A 192 28.65 21.88 10.98
C ARG A 192 27.16 21.68 10.66
N VAL A 193 26.77 21.93 9.41
CA VAL A 193 25.39 21.81 8.88
C VAL A 193 24.67 20.53 9.34
N GLN A 194 25.36 19.39 9.31
CA GLN A 194 24.80 18.10 9.78
C GLN A 194 24.32 18.14 11.24
N ARG A 195 25.04 18.83 12.14
CA ARG A 195 24.64 18.95 13.56
C ARG A 195 23.44 19.86 13.74
N ARG A 196 23.34 20.94 12.95
CA ARG A 196 22.16 21.82 12.92
C ARG A 196 20.92 21.07 12.43
N ILE A 197 21.07 20.21 11.41
CA ILE A 197 20.02 19.28 10.97
C ILE A 197 19.63 18.29 12.08
N ILE A 198 20.59 17.69 12.80
CA ILE A 198 20.26 16.79 13.92
C ILE A 198 19.60 17.55 15.09
N ALA A 199 19.97 18.80 15.35
CA ALA A 199 19.26 19.64 16.34
C ALA A 199 17.76 19.75 16.01
N THR A 200 17.40 19.91 14.73
CA THR A 200 15.97 19.86 14.31
C THR A 200 15.31 18.51 14.60
N LYS A 201 16.03 17.38 14.48
CA LYS A 201 15.51 16.04 14.84
C LYS A 201 15.22 15.94 16.33
N ILE A 202 16.14 16.44 17.18
CA ILE A 202 15.95 16.41 18.65
C ILE A 202 14.74 17.30 19.02
N ILE A 203 14.65 18.52 18.47
CA ILE A 203 13.49 19.41 18.65
C ILE A 203 12.17 18.72 18.28
N HIS A 204 12.13 18.04 17.12
CA HIS A 204 10.94 17.31 16.67
C HIS A 204 10.58 16.16 17.63
N LYS A 205 11.55 15.36 18.08
CA LYS A 205 11.34 14.26 19.03
C LYS A 205 10.80 14.79 20.36
N LEU A 206 11.38 15.86 20.91
CA LEU A 206 10.93 16.51 22.14
C LEU A 206 9.50 17.06 22.02
N ALA A 207 9.17 17.68 20.88
CA ALA A 207 7.83 18.20 20.61
C ALA A 207 6.71 17.13 20.60
N LEU A 208 7.04 15.83 20.50
CA LEU A 208 6.03 14.77 20.58
C LEU A 208 5.50 14.51 22.00
N PHE A 209 6.23 14.94 23.06
CA PHE A 209 5.88 14.59 24.44
C PHE A 209 6.13 15.69 25.50
N LEU A 210 6.88 16.76 25.19
CA LEU A 210 7.05 17.87 26.14
C LEU A 210 5.74 18.66 26.36
N PRO A 211 5.53 19.29 27.52
CA PRO A 211 4.39 20.17 27.76
C PRO A 211 4.43 21.43 26.85
N PRO A 212 3.27 21.94 26.35
CA PRO A 212 3.22 23.07 25.43
C PRO A 212 3.97 24.34 25.89
N ASN A 213 3.94 24.63 27.19
CA ASN A 213 4.66 25.77 27.77
C ASN A 213 6.17 25.69 27.58
N GLU A 214 6.76 24.49 27.68
CA GLU A 214 8.20 24.26 27.54
C GLU A 214 8.61 24.34 26.07
N ILE A 215 7.80 23.78 25.17
CA ILE A 215 8.00 23.90 23.72
C ILE A 215 8.00 25.37 23.29
N ARG A 216 7.00 26.16 23.73
CA ARG A 216 6.91 27.59 23.44
C ARG A 216 8.10 28.38 23.99
N LYS A 217 8.50 28.11 25.23
CA LYS A 217 9.54 28.87 25.92
C LYS A 217 10.95 28.51 25.44
N ASP A 218 11.25 27.21 25.35
CA ASP A 218 12.63 26.74 25.22
C ASP A 218 12.96 26.23 23.80
N LEU A 219 11.98 25.73 23.03
CA LEU A 219 12.23 25.20 21.67
C LEU A 219 11.91 26.21 20.55
N CYS A 220 10.77 26.93 20.62
CA CYS A 220 10.36 27.88 19.57
C CYS A 220 11.39 28.99 19.25
N PRO A 221 12.17 29.53 20.20
CA PRO A 221 13.26 30.47 19.88
C PRO A 221 14.35 29.82 19.01
N ILE A 222 14.74 28.58 19.32
CA ILE A 222 15.76 27.83 18.56
C ILE A 222 15.25 27.52 17.15
N VAL A 223 13.98 27.10 17.04
CA VAL A 223 13.29 26.90 15.75
C VAL A 223 13.35 28.19 14.91
N THR A 224 13.03 29.34 15.51
CA THR A 224 13.05 30.64 14.81
C THR A 224 14.44 31.03 14.30
N THR A 225 15.51 30.64 15.01
CA THR A 225 16.90 30.79 14.55
C THR A 225 17.22 29.84 13.39
N LEU A 226 16.86 28.57 13.50
CA LEU A 226 17.10 27.55 12.45
C LEU A 226 16.28 27.82 11.17
N CYS A 227 15.13 28.49 11.27
CA CYS A 227 14.37 28.96 10.10
C CYS A 227 15.12 30.03 9.29
N LYS A 228 16.11 30.71 9.87
CA LYS A 228 16.92 31.78 9.26
C LYS A 228 18.35 31.32 8.92
N ASP A 229 18.57 30.01 8.86
CA ASP A 229 19.89 29.43 8.66
C ASP A 229 20.46 29.75 7.26
N ALA A 230 21.74 30.10 7.18
CA ALA A 230 22.42 30.40 5.92
C ALA A 230 22.53 29.18 4.96
N ASN A 231 22.30 27.95 5.44
CA ASN A 231 22.27 26.75 4.61
C ASN A 231 20.84 26.23 4.44
N SER A 232 20.37 26.21 3.20
CA SER A 232 19.01 25.80 2.84
C SER A 232 18.63 24.39 3.29
N ASN A 233 19.57 23.44 3.42
CA ASN A 233 19.27 22.10 3.93
C ASN A 233 18.83 22.11 5.40
N VAL A 234 19.32 23.08 6.21
CA VAL A 234 18.85 23.28 7.59
C VAL A 234 17.45 23.87 7.59
N ARG A 235 17.20 24.86 6.69
CA ARG A 235 15.87 25.48 6.51
C ARG A 235 14.82 24.47 6.04
N VAL A 236 15.14 23.61 5.07
CA VAL A 236 14.33 22.44 4.68
C VAL A 236 14.05 21.54 5.89
N ALA A 237 15.09 21.20 6.66
CA ALA A 237 14.95 20.29 7.79
C ALA A 237 14.01 20.86 8.88
N VAL A 238 14.15 22.14 9.27
CA VAL A 238 13.22 22.74 10.24
C VAL A 238 11.82 22.92 9.65
N ALA A 239 11.68 23.33 8.38
CA ALA A 239 10.40 23.51 7.69
C ALA A 239 9.56 22.22 7.72
N GLN A 240 10.15 21.07 7.37
CA GLN A 240 9.52 19.73 7.44
C GLN A 240 8.98 19.35 8.83
N ARG A 241 9.40 20.05 9.90
CA ARG A 241 9.08 19.71 11.29
C ARG A 241 8.12 20.72 11.94
N LEU A 242 7.87 21.87 11.30
CA LEU A 242 7.03 22.93 11.85
C LEU A 242 5.59 22.48 12.12
N PHE A 243 5.02 21.55 11.34
CA PHE A 243 3.69 21.00 11.61
C PHE A 243 3.61 20.29 12.98
N VAL A 244 4.59 19.43 13.29
CA VAL A 244 4.61 18.70 14.56
C VAL A 244 4.82 19.65 15.73
N ILE A 245 5.71 20.64 15.57
CA ILE A 245 5.94 21.67 16.58
C ILE A 245 4.68 22.53 16.79
N ALA A 246 3.99 22.96 15.73
CA ALA A 246 2.72 23.67 15.84
C ALA A 246 1.62 22.82 16.51
N ASN A 247 1.48 21.55 16.15
CA ASN A 247 0.53 20.63 16.76
C ASN A 247 0.84 20.41 18.24
N SER A 248 2.11 20.42 18.64
CA SER A 248 2.53 20.26 20.04
C SER A 248 2.18 21.45 20.95
N LEU A 249 2.01 22.66 20.40
CA LEU A 249 1.63 23.86 21.17
C LEU A 249 0.16 23.86 21.65
N LYS A 250 -0.73 23.06 21.02
CA LYS A 250 -2.17 22.88 21.35
C LYS A 250 -3.06 24.14 21.39
N ASN A 251 -2.50 25.34 21.22
CA ASN A 251 -3.22 26.62 21.24
C ASN A 251 -2.89 27.44 19.98
N SER A 252 -3.92 27.84 19.23
CA SER A 252 -3.77 28.62 17.99
C SER A 252 -3.12 29.98 18.19
N HIS A 253 -3.30 30.63 19.35
CA HIS A 253 -2.62 31.90 19.62
C HIS A 253 -1.12 31.73 19.85
N ASP A 254 -0.70 30.62 20.48
CA ASP A 254 0.72 30.29 20.65
C ASP A 254 1.38 29.89 19.32
N VAL A 255 0.66 29.17 18.45
CA VAL A 255 1.11 28.86 17.08
C VAL A 255 1.27 30.14 16.25
N VAL A 256 0.33 31.07 16.35
CA VAL A 256 0.41 32.37 15.66
C VAL A 256 1.56 33.22 16.18
N SER A 257 1.71 33.39 17.49
CA SER A 257 2.78 34.22 18.06
C SER A 257 4.18 33.63 17.84
N SER A 258 4.33 32.31 17.91
CA SER A 258 5.63 31.64 17.92
C SER A 258 6.11 31.15 16.56
N LEU A 259 5.20 30.77 15.64
CA LEU A 259 5.55 30.04 14.42
C LEU A 259 5.06 30.71 13.12
N LEU A 260 4.00 31.53 13.13
CA LEU A 260 3.54 32.21 11.91
C LEU A 260 4.65 33.05 11.22
N PRO A 261 5.51 33.81 11.93
CA PRO A 261 6.61 34.52 11.29
C PRO A 261 7.63 33.59 10.62
N SER A 262 7.89 32.42 11.22
CA SER A 262 8.77 31.39 10.63
C SER A 262 8.17 30.77 9.37
N TYR A 263 6.86 30.47 9.37
CA TYR A 263 6.17 30.01 8.16
C TYR A 263 6.20 31.05 7.06
N VAL A 264 5.83 32.30 7.34
CA VAL A 264 5.81 33.38 6.33
C VAL A 264 7.20 33.64 5.75
N HIS A 265 8.26 33.55 6.56
CA HIS A 265 9.64 33.63 6.10
C HIS A 265 9.97 32.50 5.12
N LEU A 266 9.79 31.23 5.52
CA LEU A 266 10.16 30.05 4.72
C LEU A 266 9.28 29.86 3.46
N LEU A 267 8.07 30.42 3.43
CA LEU A 267 7.22 30.47 2.24
C LEU A 267 7.72 31.50 1.20
N ASN A 268 8.43 32.54 1.63
CA ASN A 268 9.07 33.55 0.77
C ASN A 268 10.60 33.36 0.68
N ASP A 269 11.11 32.18 1.05
CA ASP A 269 12.52 31.78 0.96
C ASP A 269 13.03 31.85 -0.49
N GLU A 270 14.33 32.07 -0.71
CA GLU A 270 14.92 32.10 -2.05
C GLU A 270 14.98 30.69 -2.71
N GLU A 271 15.13 29.63 -1.93
CA GLU A 271 15.29 28.25 -2.42
C GLU A 271 13.97 27.51 -2.59
N MET A 272 13.76 26.89 -3.78
CA MET A 272 12.51 26.19 -4.09
C MET A 272 12.22 25.04 -3.12
N ASN A 273 13.25 24.27 -2.76
CA ASN A 273 13.14 23.13 -1.85
C ASN A 273 12.71 23.55 -0.43
N VAL A 274 13.07 24.77 0.01
CA VAL A 274 12.64 25.30 1.31
C VAL A 274 11.19 25.75 1.24
N ARG A 275 10.80 26.47 0.18
CA ARG A 275 9.39 26.84 -0.07
C ARG A 275 8.51 25.60 -0.16
N GLU A 276 8.96 24.52 -0.82
CA GLU A 276 8.25 23.24 -0.87
C GLU A 276 8.04 22.64 0.53
N ALA A 277 9.10 22.52 1.32
CA ALA A 277 9.01 21.99 2.68
C ALA A 277 8.07 22.83 3.57
N ALA A 278 8.10 24.15 3.41
CA ALA A 278 7.23 25.08 4.13
C ALA A 278 5.76 24.98 3.68
N MET A 279 5.50 24.91 2.37
CA MET A 279 4.17 24.73 1.80
C MET A 279 3.54 23.41 2.24
N ASN A 280 4.27 22.30 2.11
CA ASN A 280 3.81 20.96 2.52
C ASN A 280 3.56 20.88 4.04
N SER A 281 4.43 21.47 4.87
CA SER A 281 4.19 21.56 6.33
C SER A 281 3.00 22.47 6.68
N LEU A 282 2.78 23.55 5.92
CA LEU A 282 1.65 24.46 6.14
C LEU A 282 0.33 23.75 5.85
N THR A 283 0.27 22.95 4.78
CA THR A 283 -0.90 22.16 4.36
C THR A 283 -1.49 21.32 5.50
N ASP A 284 -0.65 20.73 6.36
CA ASP A 284 -1.11 19.97 7.51
C ASP A 284 -1.33 20.84 8.76
N ALA A 285 -0.66 22.00 8.86
CA ALA A 285 -0.79 22.93 9.97
C ALA A 285 -1.97 23.92 9.87
N PHE A 286 -2.66 24.04 8.72
CA PHE A 286 -3.71 25.04 8.46
C PHE A 286 -4.72 25.21 9.60
N SER A 287 -5.31 24.10 10.05
CA SER A 287 -6.37 24.11 11.07
C SER A 287 -5.88 24.47 12.48
N LEU A 288 -4.56 24.54 12.70
CA LEU A 288 -3.93 24.95 13.95
C LEU A 288 -3.84 26.49 14.10
N PHE A 289 -3.91 27.25 13.00
CA PHE A 289 -3.88 28.71 13.03
C PHE A 289 -5.27 29.33 13.28
N THR A 290 -5.29 30.54 13.87
CA THR A 290 -6.52 31.32 14.03
C THR A 290 -7.16 31.65 12.67
N ARG A 291 -8.47 31.92 12.66
CA ARG A 291 -9.21 32.27 11.44
C ARG A 291 -8.61 33.50 10.74
N ASP A 292 -8.17 34.48 11.52
CA ASP A 292 -7.62 35.75 11.02
C ASP A 292 -6.23 35.54 10.39
N ALA A 293 -5.35 34.76 11.04
CA ALA A 293 -4.05 34.39 10.49
C ALA A 293 -4.19 33.59 9.19
N ARG A 294 -5.18 32.69 9.11
CA ARG A 294 -5.51 31.96 7.87
C ARG A 294 -5.96 32.90 6.75
N LYS A 295 -6.93 33.78 7.00
CA LYS A 295 -7.52 34.68 5.99
C LYS A 295 -6.56 35.80 5.56
N HIS A 296 -5.99 36.53 6.51
CA HIS A 296 -5.29 37.79 6.23
C HIS A 296 -3.78 37.62 6.00
N THR A 297 -3.14 36.60 6.59
CA THR A 297 -1.69 36.38 6.44
C THR A 297 -1.37 35.22 5.50
N LEU A 298 -1.85 34.00 5.82
CA LEU A 298 -1.46 32.79 5.10
C LEU A 298 -2.05 32.73 3.69
N PHE A 299 -3.36 32.95 3.55
CA PHE A 299 -3.99 33.00 2.23
C PHE A 299 -3.43 34.15 1.36
N SER A 300 -3.20 35.33 1.93
CA SER A 300 -2.54 36.45 1.23
C SER A 300 -1.15 36.08 0.70
N THR A 301 -0.34 35.39 1.53
CA THR A 301 0.98 34.88 1.15
C THR A 301 0.89 33.84 0.02
N ILE A 302 -0.03 32.88 0.13
CA ILE A 302 -0.26 31.85 -0.89
C ILE A 302 -0.77 32.45 -2.21
N LYS A 303 -1.66 33.44 -2.14
CA LYS A 303 -2.21 34.17 -3.29
C LYS A 303 -1.09 34.79 -4.13
N LYS A 304 -0.23 35.58 -3.48
CA LYS A 304 0.98 36.17 -4.08
C LYS A 304 1.91 35.11 -4.69
N LEU A 305 2.25 34.05 -3.94
CA LEU A 305 3.15 33.00 -4.42
C LEU A 305 2.57 32.21 -5.60
N THR A 306 1.25 32.04 -5.64
CA THR A 306 0.55 31.39 -6.76
C THR A 306 0.52 32.28 -7.99
N GLU A 307 0.26 33.58 -7.82
CA GLU A 307 0.30 34.57 -8.91
C GLU A 307 1.71 34.67 -9.52
N GLU A 308 2.75 34.73 -8.68
CA GLU A 308 4.16 34.73 -9.11
C GLU A 308 4.54 33.44 -9.86
N ALA A 309 4.14 32.26 -9.35
CA ALA A 309 4.42 30.99 -10.01
C ALA A 309 3.67 30.86 -11.35
N LEU A 310 2.43 31.38 -11.44
CA LEU A 310 1.61 31.42 -12.66
C LEU A 310 2.16 32.36 -13.73
N GLU A 311 2.83 33.44 -13.34
CA GLU A 311 3.52 34.36 -14.24
C GLU A 311 4.84 33.75 -14.74
N LYS A 312 5.67 33.25 -13.82
CA LYS A 312 7.02 32.72 -14.13
C LYS A 312 7.02 31.31 -14.73
N LYS A 313 5.88 30.58 -14.70
CA LYS A 313 5.72 29.18 -15.13
C LYS A 313 6.84 28.25 -14.61
N ASN A 314 7.19 28.41 -13.33
CA ASN A 314 8.31 27.72 -12.69
C ASN A 314 7.87 26.48 -11.88
N GLU A 315 8.83 25.77 -11.29
CA GLU A 315 8.60 24.54 -10.49
C GLU A 315 7.66 24.74 -9.30
N GLY A 316 7.51 25.98 -8.80
CA GLY A 316 6.59 26.31 -7.71
C GLY A 316 5.13 26.02 -8.07
N LEU A 317 4.77 26.03 -9.36
CA LEU A 317 3.43 25.61 -9.79
C LEU A 317 3.13 24.15 -9.45
N ALA A 318 4.12 23.26 -9.49
CA ALA A 318 3.94 21.83 -9.22
C ALA A 318 3.72 21.56 -7.71
N VAL A 319 4.42 22.33 -6.85
CA VAL A 319 4.21 22.30 -5.40
C VAL A 319 2.86 22.89 -5.03
N ILE A 320 2.52 24.05 -5.61
CA ILE A 320 1.25 24.73 -5.35
C ILE A 320 0.09 23.86 -5.85
N SER A 321 0.15 23.29 -7.05
CA SER A 321 -0.92 22.44 -7.59
C SER A 321 -1.16 21.19 -6.74
N ASN A 322 -0.10 20.59 -6.20
CA ASN A 322 -0.22 19.45 -5.27
C ASN A 322 -1.01 19.78 -3.99
N ASN A 323 -0.93 21.03 -3.52
CA ASN A 323 -1.56 21.46 -2.27
C ASN A 323 -2.87 22.26 -2.47
N PHE A 324 -3.11 22.78 -3.67
CA PHE A 324 -4.14 23.79 -3.96
C PHE A 324 -5.56 23.36 -3.57
N GLY A 325 -5.94 22.10 -3.81
CA GLY A 325 -7.26 21.58 -3.43
C GLY A 325 -7.48 21.61 -1.92
N LYS A 326 -6.52 21.09 -1.15
CA LYS A 326 -6.61 21.07 0.33
C LYS A 326 -6.58 22.48 0.94
N TRP A 327 -5.76 23.38 0.39
CA TRP A 327 -5.78 24.81 0.80
C TRP A 327 -7.13 25.47 0.51
N SER A 328 -7.68 25.25 -0.67
CA SER A 328 -8.99 25.81 -1.08
C SER A 328 -10.12 25.31 -0.18
N TRP A 329 -10.09 24.03 0.20
CA TRP A 329 -11.03 23.42 1.13
C TRP A 329 -10.92 24.00 2.57
N GLU A 330 -9.71 23.98 3.16
CA GLU A 330 -9.44 24.49 4.52
C GLU A 330 -9.68 26.01 4.69
N LEU A 331 -9.79 26.73 3.58
CA LEU A 331 -10.10 28.16 3.54
C LEU A 331 -11.53 28.48 3.11
N ASN A 332 -12.34 27.52 2.62
CA ASN A 332 -13.64 27.79 2.00
C ASN A 332 -14.59 28.64 2.87
N GLU A 333 -14.57 28.42 4.19
CA GLU A 333 -15.40 29.15 5.18
C GLU A 333 -14.78 30.49 5.65
N LEU A 334 -13.73 30.95 4.97
CA LEU A 334 -13.03 32.23 5.17
C LEU A 334 -12.97 33.08 3.89
N LEU A 335 -13.13 32.47 2.70
CA LEU A 335 -13.09 33.20 1.44
C LEU A 335 -14.42 33.89 1.14
N ASP A 336 -14.34 35.15 0.73
CA ASP A 336 -15.48 35.91 0.17
C ASP A 336 -15.67 35.59 -1.32
N GLN A 337 -16.65 36.23 -1.96
CA GLN A 337 -16.98 35.97 -3.36
C GLN A 337 -15.84 36.34 -4.34
N LEU A 338 -15.01 37.35 -4.04
CA LEU A 338 -13.89 37.74 -4.89
C LEU A 338 -12.74 36.73 -4.77
N ASP A 339 -12.43 36.31 -3.54
CA ASP A 339 -11.43 35.26 -3.30
C ASP A 339 -11.86 33.89 -3.83
N LYS A 340 -13.15 33.52 -3.71
CA LYS A 340 -13.69 32.30 -4.33
C LYS A 340 -13.63 32.36 -5.86
N SER A 341 -13.88 33.53 -6.45
CA SER A 341 -13.70 33.75 -7.89
C SER A 341 -12.22 33.65 -8.30
N TRP A 342 -11.30 34.17 -7.48
CA TRP A 342 -9.86 34.02 -7.69
C TRP A 342 -9.43 32.55 -7.64
N VAL A 343 -9.87 31.76 -6.65
CA VAL A 343 -9.54 30.32 -6.54
C VAL A 343 -9.96 29.55 -7.80
N LEU A 344 -11.19 29.75 -8.27
CA LEU A 344 -11.68 29.09 -9.50
C LEU A 344 -10.90 29.54 -10.75
N ASN A 345 -10.63 30.84 -10.89
CA ASN A 345 -9.86 31.38 -12.01
C ASN A 345 -8.42 30.84 -12.02
N THR A 346 -7.78 30.80 -10.85
CA THR A 346 -6.45 30.23 -10.63
C THR A 346 -6.43 28.75 -11.00
N TYR A 347 -7.37 27.94 -10.51
CA TYR A 347 -7.46 26.53 -10.88
C TYR A 347 -7.59 26.32 -12.40
N CYS A 348 -8.52 27.02 -13.07
CA CYS A 348 -8.67 26.94 -14.52
C CYS A 348 -7.37 27.30 -15.25
N LYS A 349 -6.67 28.37 -14.82
CA LYS A 349 -5.40 28.80 -15.42
C LYS A 349 -4.28 27.77 -15.21
N MET A 350 -4.23 27.09 -14.07
CA MET A 350 -3.27 26.00 -13.83
C MET A 350 -3.53 24.80 -14.75
N VAL A 351 -4.80 24.43 -14.96
CA VAL A 351 -5.15 23.36 -15.93
C VAL A 351 -4.76 23.77 -17.35
N GLN A 352 -5.07 25.00 -17.77
CA GLN A 352 -4.70 25.52 -19.10
C GLN A 352 -3.17 25.50 -19.32
N ILE A 353 -2.39 26.00 -18.35
CA ILE A 353 -0.92 25.94 -18.41
C ILE A 353 -0.41 24.50 -18.48
N SER A 354 -1.06 23.56 -17.78
CA SER A 354 -0.69 22.14 -17.83
C SER A 354 -0.88 21.50 -19.21
N ASP A 355 -1.72 22.07 -20.07
CA ASP A 355 -1.84 21.63 -21.46
C ASP A 355 -0.93 22.42 -22.41
N GLU A 356 -0.80 23.74 -22.23
CA GLU A 356 0.12 24.62 -22.99
C GLU A 356 1.60 24.21 -22.94
N LEU A 357 2.06 23.62 -21.83
CA LEU A 357 3.48 23.29 -21.63
C LEU A 357 3.93 22.15 -22.56
N CYS A 358 4.79 22.48 -23.54
CA CYS A 358 5.35 21.53 -24.49
C CYS A 358 6.32 20.49 -23.87
N GLU A 359 6.60 19.42 -24.63
CA GLU A 359 7.67 18.45 -24.32
C GLU A 359 9.04 19.17 -24.24
N GLY A 360 9.78 18.95 -23.15
CA GLY A 360 11.05 19.63 -22.89
C GLY A 360 11.43 19.55 -21.41
N PRO A 361 12.32 20.42 -20.88
CA PRO A 361 12.68 20.42 -19.46
C PRO A 361 11.48 20.68 -18.53
N GLN A 362 10.44 21.38 -19.01
CA GLN A 362 9.20 21.62 -18.29
C GLN A 362 8.22 20.42 -18.28
N LYS A 363 8.57 19.28 -18.92
CA LYS A 363 7.72 18.06 -18.94
C LYS A 363 7.40 17.54 -17.54
N ASN A 364 8.36 17.61 -16.61
CA ASN A 364 8.14 17.21 -15.21
C ASN A 364 7.07 18.10 -14.55
N ILE A 365 7.16 19.42 -14.76
CA ILE A 365 6.19 20.41 -14.27
C ILE A 365 4.81 20.11 -14.90
N ARG A 366 4.75 19.91 -16.22
CA ARG A 366 3.51 19.58 -16.95
C ARG A 366 2.79 18.37 -16.34
N ASN A 367 3.48 17.24 -16.20
CA ASN A 367 2.90 15.99 -15.72
C ASN A 367 2.40 16.12 -14.27
N VAL A 368 3.18 16.79 -13.40
CA VAL A 368 2.74 17.02 -12.01
C VAL A 368 1.50 17.93 -11.97
N LEU A 369 1.46 19.03 -12.74
CA LEU A 369 0.25 19.87 -12.80
C LEU A 369 -0.96 19.07 -13.31
N LYS A 370 -0.85 18.34 -14.43
CA LYS A 370 -1.98 17.55 -14.95
C LYS A 370 -2.52 16.56 -13.92
N LYS A 371 -1.65 15.78 -13.28
CA LYS A 371 -2.01 14.79 -12.27
C LYS A 371 -2.63 15.43 -11.02
N THR A 372 -2.04 16.50 -10.49
CA THR A 372 -2.51 17.16 -9.27
C THR A 372 -3.75 18.03 -9.47
N CYS A 373 -3.89 18.71 -10.61
CA CYS A 373 -5.13 19.40 -10.97
C CYS A 373 -6.28 18.39 -11.18
N CYS A 374 -6.03 17.26 -11.85
CA CYS A 374 -6.99 16.16 -11.95
C CYS A 374 -7.43 15.65 -10.57
N PHE A 375 -6.48 15.38 -9.66
CA PHE A 375 -6.77 14.98 -8.29
C PHE A 375 -7.58 16.03 -7.51
N ASN A 376 -7.34 17.32 -7.75
CA ASN A 376 -8.09 18.43 -7.14
C ASN A 376 -9.50 18.65 -7.75
N TYR A 377 -9.80 18.08 -8.92
CA TYR A 377 -11.05 18.35 -9.65
C TYR A 377 -12.33 18.13 -8.81
N PRO A 378 -12.49 17.05 -8.04
CA PRO A 378 -13.69 16.83 -7.22
C PRO A 378 -13.86 17.88 -6.12
N CYS A 379 -12.75 18.39 -5.55
CA CYS A 379 -12.78 19.47 -4.56
C CYS A 379 -13.28 20.78 -5.21
N MET A 380 -12.74 21.13 -6.37
CA MET A 380 -13.16 22.32 -7.11
C MET A 380 -14.63 22.23 -7.51
N LEU A 381 -15.07 21.08 -8.03
CA LEU A 381 -16.47 20.88 -8.40
C LEU A 381 -17.40 20.95 -7.17
N THR A 382 -16.99 20.41 -6.02
CA THR A 382 -17.75 20.50 -4.76
C THR A 382 -17.89 21.94 -4.27
N MET A 383 -16.82 22.73 -4.34
CA MET A 383 -16.83 24.14 -3.94
C MET A 383 -17.61 25.04 -4.92
N PHE A 384 -17.56 24.72 -6.22
CA PHE A 384 -18.07 25.57 -7.31
C PHE A 384 -19.22 24.94 -8.09
N LYS A 385 -20.15 24.24 -7.41
CA LYS A 385 -21.25 23.49 -8.07
C LYS A 385 -22.02 24.28 -9.15
N LYS A 386 -22.26 25.58 -8.90
CA LYS A 386 -22.93 26.51 -9.85
C LYS A 386 -22.09 26.90 -11.08
N GLN A 387 -20.91 26.30 -11.26
CA GLN A 387 -19.97 26.53 -12.36
C GLN A 387 -19.57 25.20 -13.02
N VAL A 388 -20.38 24.15 -12.88
CA VAL A 388 -20.12 22.82 -13.47
C VAL A 388 -19.86 22.89 -14.97
N ASP A 389 -20.59 23.71 -15.72
CA ASP A 389 -20.42 23.86 -17.18
C ASP A 389 -19.08 24.51 -17.57
N ARG A 390 -18.49 25.31 -16.68
CA ARG A 390 -17.14 25.86 -16.82
C ARG A 390 -16.05 24.84 -16.47
N LEU A 391 -16.37 23.84 -15.65
CA LEU A 391 -15.45 22.77 -15.24
C LEU A 391 -15.50 21.55 -16.17
N LEU A 392 -16.62 21.29 -16.83
CA LEU A 392 -16.85 20.16 -17.73
C LEU A 392 -15.77 19.97 -18.83
N PRO A 393 -15.27 21.00 -19.54
CA PRO A 393 -14.23 20.81 -20.55
C PRO A 393 -12.91 20.26 -19.97
N PHE A 394 -12.62 20.54 -18.69
CA PHE A 394 -11.45 19.96 -18.02
C PHE A 394 -11.69 18.49 -17.62
N LEU A 395 -12.94 18.10 -17.33
CA LEU A 395 -13.31 16.70 -17.11
C LEU A 395 -13.13 15.88 -18.40
N GLU A 396 -13.61 16.40 -19.53
CA GLU A 396 -13.40 15.82 -20.86
C GLU A 396 -11.91 15.65 -21.17
N MET A 397 -11.11 16.69 -20.92
CA MET A 397 -9.66 16.66 -21.08
C MET A 397 -8.99 15.60 -20.18
N PHE A 398 -9.36 15.48 -18.90
CA PHE A 398 -8.78 14.47 -18.00
C PHE A 398 -9.21 13.04 -18.35
N CYS A 399 -10.40 12.85 -18.94
CA CYS A 399 -10.87 11.54 -19.40
C CYS A 399 -10.14 11.06 -20.66
N THR A 400 -9.76 12.00 -21.53
CA THR A 400 -9.06 11.76 -22.80
C THR A 400 -7.55 12.01 -22.74
N ASP A 401 -7.00 12.30 -21.56
CA ASP A 401 -5.57 12.60 -21.42
C ASP A 401 -4.70 11.40 -21.81
N HIS A 402 -3.52 11.66 -22.35
CA HIS A 402 -2.60 10.64 -22.81
C HIS A 402 -1.92 9.92 -21.63
N ASP A 403 -1.70 10.62 -20.51
CA ASP A 403 -1.12 10.05 -19.30
C ASP A 403 -2.14 9.13 -18.59
N GLU A 404 -1.77 7.87 -18.40
CA GLU A 404 -2.61 6.88 -17.73
C GLU A 404 -2.83 7.21 -16.26
N GLU A 405 -1.87 7.84 -15.57
CA GLU A 405 -2.06 8.23 -14.17
C GLU A 405 -3.15 9.29 -14.01
N VAL A 406 -3.33 10.16 -15.02
CA VAL A 406 -4.40 11.17 -15.04
C VAL A 406 -5.76 10.50 -15.22
N ARG A 407 -5.88 9.57 -16.19
CA ARG A 407 -7.12 8.80 -16.42
C ARG A 407 -7.49 7.94 -15.19
N VAL A 408 -6.50 7.29 -14.56
CA VAL A 408 -6.68 6.50 -13.32
C VAL A 408 -7.10 7.40 -12.15
N SER A 409 -6.56 8.62 -12.05
CA SER A 409 -6.93 9.59 -11.01
C SER A 409 -8.39 10.04 -11.14
N ILE A 410 -8.83 10.45 -12.34
CA ILE A 410 -10.23 10.89 -12.52
C ILE A 410 -11.21 9.72 -12.33
N ALA A 411 -10.87 8.54 -12.85
CA ALA A 411 -11.64 7.29 -12.70
C ALA A 411 -11.87 6.90 -11.24
N ALA A 412 -10.90 7.16 -10.35
CA ALA A 412 -11.03 6.91 -8.92
C ALA A 412 -12.08 7.83 -8.24
N SER A 413 -12.37 9.01 -8.82
CA SER A 413 -13.29 10.00 -8.25
C SER A 413 -14.62 10.19 -9.00
N TYR A 414 -14.76 9.64 -10.22
CA TYR A 414 -15.90 9.93 -11.12
C TYR A 414 -17.27 9.60 -10.51
N HIS A 415 -17.32 8.60 -9.61
CA HIS A 415 -18.54 8.23 -8.90
C HIS A 415 -19.09 9.34 -7.99
N GLU A 416 -18.22 10.15 -7.36
CA GLU A 416 -18.61 11.32 -6.58
C GLU A 416 -19.10 12.47 -7.48
N VAL A 417 -18.51 12.62 -8.67
CA VAL A 417 -18.94 13.59 -9.69
C VAL A 417 -20.37 13.29 -10.16
N LEU A 418 -20.66 12.04 -10.53
CA LEU A 418 -22.01 11.62 -10.92
C LEU A 418 -23.02 11.69 -9.77
N SER A 419 -22.63 11.26 -8.56
CA SER A 419 -23.49 11.31 -7.37
C SER A 419 -23.86 12.74 -6.94
N MET A 420 -23.08 13.74 -7.36
CA MET A 420 -23.32 15.16 -7.06
C MET A 420 -24.26 15.84 -8.07
N PHE A 421 -24.37 15.31 -9.28
CA PHE A 421 -25.20 15.84 -10.37
C PHE A 421 -25.86 14.69 -11.15
N PRO A 422 -26.75 13.90 -10.50
CA PRO A 422 -27.34 12.72 -11.12
C PRO A 422 -28.09 13.07 -12.41
N ASP A 423 -28.72 14.25 -12.49
CA ASP A 423 -29.57 14.65 -13.64
C ASP A 423 -28.78 15.26 -14.81
N LYS A 424 -27.44 15.40 -14.73
CA LYS A 424 -26.64 16.09 -15.76
C LYS A 424 -26.08 15.12 -16.80
N SER A 425 -26.87 14.90 -17.85
CA SER A 425 -26.53 14.00 -18.97
C SER A 425 -25.24 14.34 -19.73
N ASP A 426 -24.73 15.58 -19.65
CA ASP A 426 -23.40 15.94 -20.17
C ASP A 426 -22.23 15.22 -19.48
N LEU A 427 -22.42 14.67 -18.26
CA LEU A 427 -21.41 13.90 -17.54
C LEU A 427 -21.29 12.46 -18.06
N ILE A 428 -22.16 12.03 -18.98
CA ILE A 428 -22.20 10.65 -19.49
C ILE A 428 -21.20 10.40 -20.64
N PRO A 429 -21.08 11.25 -21.69
CA PRO A 429 -20.08 11.06 -22.74
C PRO A 429 -18.62 10.97 -22.26
N PRO A 430 -18.13 11.82 -21.32
CA PRO A 430 -16.73 11.73 -20.86
C PRO A 430 -16.46 10.44 -20.08
N PHE A 431 -17.46 9.94 -19.33
CA PHE A 431 -17.38 8.65 -18.63
C PHE A 431 -17.28 7.47 -19.60
N ILE A 432 -18.04 7.52 -20.70
CA ILE A 432 -18.02 6.48 -21.73
C ILE A 432 -16.67 6.45 -22.43
N GLU A 433 -16.10 7.60 -22.78
CA GLU A 433 -14.79 7.67 -23.45
C GLU A 433 -13.66 7.18 -22.52
N LEU A 434 -13.71 7.55 -21.23
CA LEU A 434 -12.80 7.06 -20.18
C LEU A 434 -12.80 5.52 -20.05
N LEU A 435 -13.95 4.86 -20.30
CA LEU A 435 -14.06 3.40 -20.32
C LEU A 435 -13.69 2.81 -21.69
N HIS A 436 -14.05 3.46 -22.79
CA HIS A 436 -13.85 2.97 -24.16
C HIS A 436 -12.36 2.95 -24.56
N GLY A 437 -11.59 3.97 -24.15
CA GLY A 437 -10.13 3.99 -24.17
C GLY A 437 -9.46 3.49 -22.89
N GLY A 438 -10.23 2.88 -21.98
CA GLY A 438 -9.79 2.53 -20.63
C GLY A 438 -8.78 1.37 -20.58
N SER A 439 -7.71 1.56 -19.81
CA SER A 439 -6.80 0.45 -19.45
C SER A 439 -7.45 -0.46 -18.38
N SER A 440 -6.80 -1.58 -18.07
CA SER A 440 -7.21 -2.43 -16.94
C SER A 440 -7.34 -1.64 -15.63
N ASP A 441 -6.50 -0.62 -15.44
CA ASP A 441 -6.33 0.05 -14.17
C ASP A 441 -7.33 1.21 -14.01
N VAL A 442 -7.65 1.89 -15.11
CA VAL A 442 -8.79 2.84 -15.20
C VAL A 442 -10.09 2.12 -14.85
N ILE A 443 -10.37 1.01 -15.54
CA ILE A 443 -11.59 0.20 -15.33
C ILE A 443 -11.58 -0.39 -13.91
N ALA A 444 -10.41 -0.80 -13.40
CA ALA A 444 -10.26 -1.35 -12.06
C ALA A 444 -10.58 -0.35 -10.93
N LYS A 445 -10.40 0.96 -11.13
CA LYS A 445 -10.84 2.00 -10.17
C LYS A 445 -12.36 2.19 -10.19
N ILE A 446 -12.96 2.25 -11.38
CA ILE A 446 -14.42 2.41 -11.55
C ILE A 446 -15.18 1.20 -10.98
N SER A 447 -14.63 -0.02 -11.16
CA SER A 447 -15.26 -1.28 -10.76
C SER A 447 -15.74 -1.35 -9.31
N HIS A 448 -15.04 -0.71 -8.36
CA HIS A 448 -15.42 -0.72 -6.93
C HIS A 448 -16.61 0.18 -6.58
N ASN A 449 -16.95 1.14 -7.44
CA ASN A 449 -18.09 2.04 -7.26
C ASN A 449 -19.17 1.87 -8.34
N LEU A 450 -19.01 0.89 -9.24
CA LEU A 450 -19.87 0.70 -10.40
C LEU A 450 -21.34 0.46 -10.02
N SER A 451 -21.61 -0.16 -8.86
CA SER A 451 -22.97 -0.33 -8.33
C SER A 451 -23.70 0.98 -8.00
N LYS A 452 -22.98 2.08 -7.71
CA LYS A 452 -23.54 3.44 -7.57
C LYS A 452 -23.69 4.14 -8.93
N ILE A 453 -22.79 3.86 -9.87
CA ILE A 453 -22.74 4.50 -11.18
C ILE A 453 -23.85 3.98 -12.10
N LEU A 454 -24.08 2.66 -12.15
CA LEU A 454 -24.98 2.03 -13.11
C LEU A 454 -26.42 2.62 -13.10
N PRO A 455 -27.08 2.86 -11.95
CA PRO A 455 -28.42 3.45 -11.94
C PRO A 455 -28.47 4.81 -12.64
N ILE A 456 -27.64 5.77 -12.19
CA ILE A 456 -27.53 7.13 -12.75
C ILE A 456 -27.25 7.06 -14.26
N LEU A 457 -26.33 6.19 -14.66
CA LEU A 457 -25.86 6.04 -16.02
C LEU A 457 -26.94 5.48 -16.97
N TYR A 458 -27.73 4.49 -16.56
CA TYR A 458 -28.85 3.97 -17.38
C TYR A 458 -30.07 4.89 -17.35
N GLU A 459 -30.31 5.63 -16.26
CA GLU A 459 -31.41 6.60 -16.13
C GLU A 459 -31.23 7.76 -17.12
N ASN A 460 -30.06 8.43 -17.09
CA ASN A 460 -29.72 9.51 -18.04
C ASN A 460 -29.83 9.09 -19.51
N VAL A 461 -29.45 7.84 -19.83
CA VAL A 461 -29.45 7.31 -21.20
C VAL A 461 -30.87 7.01 -21.71
N LYS A 462 -31.83 6.71 -20.81
CA LYS A 462 -33.25 6.59 -21.18
C LYS A 462 -33.86 7.95 -21.51
N ASP A 463 -33.57 8.96 -20.68
CA ASP A 463 -34.15 10.29 -20.82
C ASP A 463 -33.50 11.12 -21.94
N ASN A 464 -32.23 10.82 -22.30
CA ASN A 464 -31.46 11.56 -23.30
C ASN A 464 -30.88 10.65 -24.40
N PRO A 465 -31.71 9.97 -25.22
CA PRO A 465 -31.26 8.95 -26.19
C PRO A 465 -30.41 9.49 -27.36
N GLY A 466 -30.24 10.81 -27.49
CA GLY A 466 -29.62 11.47 -28.64
C GLY A 466 -28.08 11.40 -28.73
N ARG A 467 -27.36 10.97 -27.67
CA ARG A 467 -25.89 10.85 -27.67
C ARG A 467 -25.35 9.45 -27.36
N THR A 468 -26.14 8.59 -26.72
CA THR A 468 -25.77 7.22 -26.35
C THR A 468 -27.02 6.38 -26.22
N THR A 469 -26.94 5.12 -26.63
CA THR A 469 -28.01 4.12 -26.50
C THR A 469 -27.68 3.09 -25.42
N VAL A 470 -28.72 2.51 -24.79
CA VAL A 470 -28.61 1.40 -23.82
C VAL A 470 -27.70 0.29 -24.35
N GLN A 471 -27.89 -0.12 -25.61
CA GLN A 471 -27.09 -1.16 -26.27
C GLN A 471 -25.59 -0.84 -26.40
N GLN A 472 -25.20 0.44 -26.49
CA GLN A 472 -23.79 0.82 -26.50
C GLN A 472 -23.18 0.68 -25.11
N LEU A 473 -23.92 1.05 -24.06
CA LEU A 473 -23.52 0.87 -22.68
C LEU A 473 -23.41 -0.62 -22.29
N ASP A 474 -24.35 -1.47 -22.71
CA ASP A 474 -24.28 -2.91 -22.47
C ASP A 474 -23.01 -3.53 -23.08
N ARG A 475 -22.69 -3.15 -24.33
CA ARG A 475 -21.46 -3.56 -25.03
C ARG A 475 -20.20 -3.04 -24.34
N LEU A 476 -20.23 -1.82 -23.79
CA LEU A 476 -19.13 -1.22 -23.03
C LEU A 476 -18.85 -2.02 -21.75
N LEU A 477 -19.89 -2.45 -21.02
CA LEU A 477 -19.75 -3.30 -19.83
C LEU A 477 -19.22 -4.69 -20.17
N ILE A 478 -19.66 -5.30 -21.29
CA ILE A 478 -19.08 -6.56 -21.80
C ILE A 478 -17.59 -6.39 -22.10
N GLY A 479 -17.20 -5.26 -22.73
CA GLY A 479 -15.80 -4.90 -22.97
C GLY A 479 -14.98 -4.78 -21.68
N CYS A 480 -15.52 -4.06 -20.69
CA CYS A 480 -14.90 -3.90 -19.37
C CYS A 480 -14.66 -5.26 -18.68
N ASN A 481 -15.66 -6.15 -18.66
CA ASN A 481 -15.50 -7.52 -18.16
C ASN A 481 -14.36 -8.27 -18.88
N GLN A 482 -14.33 -8.19 -20.21
CA GLN A 482 -13.34 -8.91 -21.02
C GLN A 482 -11.91 -8.39 -20.82
N ILE A 483 -11.71 -7.08 -20.60
CA ILE A 483 -10.42 -6.48 -20.25
C ILE A 483 -9.99 -6.93 -18.85
N LEU A 484 -10.86 -6.77 -17.84
CA LEU A 484 -10.57 -7.17 -16.46
C LEU A 484 -10.25 -8.67 -16.34
N ARG A 485 -10.98 -9.52 -17.07
CA ARG A 485 -10.76 -10.98 -17.15
C ARG A 485 -9.36 -11.36 -17.68
N THR A 486 -8.77 -10.54 -18.54
CA THR A 486 -7.40 -10.72 -19.04
C THR A 486 -6.32 -10.06 -18.19
N SER A 487 -6.70 -9.21 -17.23
CA SER A 487 -5.78 -8.52 -16.33
C SER A 487 -5.34 -9.38 -15.13
N SER A 488 -4.35 -8.90 -14.39
CA SER A 488 -3.98 -9.41 -13.06
C SER A 488 -4.92 -8.94 -11.93
N SER A 489 -5.76 -7.93 -12.20
CA SER A 489 -6.55 -7.15 -11.22
C SER A 489 -7.85 -7.85 -10.79
N TRP A 490 -7.77 -9.14 -10.43
CA TRP A 490 -8.93 -9.98 -10.12
C TRP A 490 -9.84 -9.43 -9.02
N ARG A 491 -9.31 -8.66 -8.05
CA ARG A 491 -10.13 -8.02 -7.00
C ARG A 491 -11.12 -6.99 -7.57
N SER A 492 -10.71 -6.25 -8.60
CA SER A 492 -11.60 -5.35 -9.31
C SER A 492 -12.52 -6.09 -10.28
N HIS A 493 -12.09 -7.23 -10.84
CA HIS A 493 -13.00 -8.11 -11.60
C HIS A 493 -14.11 -8.70 -10.72
N GLU A 494 -13.78 -9.11 -9.49
CA GLU A 494 -14.76 -9.54 -8.49
C GLU A 494 -15.75 -8.42 -8.14
N ALA A 495 -15.25 -7.19 -7.88
CA ALA A 495 -16.09 -6.03 -7.60
C ALA A 495 -16.99 -5.66 -8.78
N PHE A 496 -16.45 -5.69 -10.01
CA PHE A 496 -17.21 -5.49 -11.25
C PHE A 496 -18.35 -6.51 -11.35
N LEU A 497 -18.06 -7.81 -11.22
CA LEU A 497 -19.07 -8.87 -11.30
C LEU A 497 -20.14 -8.72 -10.21
N LYS A 498 -19.73 -8.41 -8.96
CA LYS A 498 -20.65 -8.11 -7.86
C LYS A 498 -21.50 -6.86 -8.07
N SER A 499 -21.06 -5.91 -8.91
CA SER A 499 -21.86 -4.73 -9.24
C SER A 499 -22.98 -5.02 -10.25
N LEU A 500 -22.80 -6.00 -11.16
CA LEU A 500 -23.78 -6.32 -12.21
C LEU A 500 -25.17 -6.70 -11.67
N LYS A 501 -25.29 -7.11 -10.40
CA LYS A 501 -26.59 -7.38 -9.77
C LYS A 501 -27.49 -6.15 -9.62
N THR A 502 -26.98 -4.92 -9.73
CA THR A 502 -27.83 -3.72 -9.74
C THR A 502 -28.57 -3.50 -11.07
N LEU A 503 -28.19 -4.22 -12.13
CA LEU A 503 -28.81 -4.11 -13.45
C LEU A 503 -30.30 -4.46 -13.45
N SER A 504 -30.78 -5.29 -12.52
CA SER A 504 -32.22 -5.58 -12.33
C SER A 504 -33.08 -4.35 -12.13
N ASN A 505 -32.49 -3.27 -11.62
CA ASN A 505 -33.16 -2.01 -11.32
C ASN A 505 -32.95 -0.98 -12.44
N CYS A 506 -32.06 -1.29 -13.40
CA CYS A 506 -31.59 -0.36 -14.44
C CYS A 506 -32.17 -0.69 -15.82
N ILE A 507 -32.26 -1.97 -16.18
CA ILE A 507 -32.63 -2.44 -17.53
C ILE A 507 -33.76 -3.49 -17.51
N GLU A 508 -34.30 -3.78 -18.68
CA GLU A 508 -35.42 -4.70 -18.86
C GLU A 508 -34.98 -6.17 -18.76
N GLU A 509 -35.90 -7.06 -18.38
CA GLU A 509 -35.64 -8.50 -18.21
C GLU A 509 -35.06 -9.15 -19.48
N GLU A 510 -35.52 -8.70 -20.66
CA GLU A 510 -35.12 -9.30 -21.93
C GLU A 510 -33.65 -8.94 -22.27
N THR A 511 -33.23 -7.69 -22.00
CA THR A 511 -31.82 -7.29 -22.08
C THR A 511 -30.92 -8.05 -21.10
N ILE A 512 -31.39 -8.27 -19.86
CA ILE A 512 -30.66 -9.06 -18.84
C ILE A 512 -30.43 -10.49 -19.32
N VAL A 513 -31.47 -11.13 -19.84
CA VAL A 513 -31.43 -12.52 -20.32
C VAL A 513 -30.59 -12.66 -21.59
N GLU A 514 -30.74 -11.79 -22.58
CA GLU A 514 -30.02 -11.90 -23.85
C GLU A 514 -28.54 -11.52 -23.73
N THR A 515 -28.21 -10.54 -22.88
CA THR A 515 -26.87 -9.93 -22.86
C THR A 515 -26.03 -10.35 -21.67
N PHE A 516 -26.59 -10.32 -20.45
CA PHE A 516 -25.81 -10.48 -19.21
C PHE A 516 -25.79 -11.93 -18.70
N PHE A 517 -26.84 -12.72 -18.92
CA PHE A 517 -26.82 -14.15 -18.56
C PHE A 517 -25.74 -14.95 -19.33
N PRO A 518 -25.54 -14.79 -20.66
CA PRO A 518 -24.45 -15.48 -21.37
C PRO A 518 -23.06 -15.09 -20.86
N LEU A 519 -22.85 -13.80 -20.52
CA LEU A 519 -21.61 -13.33 -19.91
C LEU A 519 -21.36 -13.98 -18.56
N LEU A 520 -22.36 -13.98 -17.67
CA LEU A 520 -22.23 -14.54 -16.33
C LEU A 520 -22.04 -16.06 -16.35
N LYS A 521 -22.83 -16.79 -17.17
CA LYS A 521 -22.61 -18.24 -17.40
C LYS A 521 -21.18 -18.52 -17.89
N LYS A 522 -20.66 -17.72 -18.84
CA LYS A 522 -19.28 -17.83 -19.34
C LYS A 522 -18.25 -17.64 -18.22
N GLU A 523 -18.40 -16.65 -17.34
CA GLU A 523 -17.46 -16.47 -16.23
C GLU A 523 -17.58 -17.55 -15.14
N VAL A 524 -18.80 -17.99 -14.79
CA VAL A 524 -19.02 -19.12 -13.85
C VAL A 524 -18.24 -20.37 -14.28
N LEU A 525 -18.22 -20.70 -15.57
CA LEU A 525 -17.50 -21.86 -16.07
C LEU A 525 -16.00 -21.62 -16.31
N ASN A 526 -15.60 -20.41 -16.74
CA ASN A 526 -14.29 -20.16 -17.35
C ASN A 526 -13.41 -19.09 -16.68
N VAL A 527 -13.82 -18.46 -15.57
CA VAL A 527 -12.96 -17.51 -14.86
C VAL A 527 -11.93 -18.24 -13.98
N ARG A 528 -10.69 -17.75 -13.97
CA ARG A 528 -9.56 -18.38 -13.27
C ARG A 528 -9.56 -18.13 -11.77
N ALA A 529 -9.90 -16.91 -11.34
CA ALA A 529 -9.93 -16.54 -9.93
C ALA A 529 -11.22 -17.05 -9.26
N ILE A 530 -11.08 -17.79 -8.16
CA ILE A 530 -12.22 -18.37 -7.43
C ILE A 530 -13.18 -17.27 -6.92
N PRO A 531 -12.71 -16.14 -6.35
CA PRO A 531 -13.63 -15.07 -5.92
C PRO A 531 -14.46 -14.48 -7.07
N CYS A 532 -13.87 -14.26 -8.25
CA CYS A 532 -14.62 -13.86 -9.44
C CYS A 532 -15.67 -14.89 -9.85
N ARG A 533 -15.39 -16.19 -9.69
CA ARG A 533 -16.37 -17.25 -10.01
C ARG A 533 -17.56 -17.21 -9.07
N ILE A 534 -17.30 -17.05 -7.76
CA ILE A 534 -18.34 -16.92 -6.74
C ILE A 534 -19.14 -15.64 -6.97
N ALA A 535 -18.50 -14.52 -7.31
CA ALA A 535 -19.15 -13.27 -7.70
C ALA A 535 -20.05 -13.42 -8.95
N ALA A 536 -19.61 -14.15 -9.97
CA ALA A 536 -20.43 -14.44 -11.14
C ALA A 536 -21.64 -15.34 -10.82
N CYS A 537 -21.48 -16.30 -9.90
CA CYS A 537 -22.60 -17.11 -9.38
C CYS A 537 -23.61 -16.23 -8.61
N GLU A 538 -23.11 -15.39 -7.70
CA GLU A 538 -23.92 -14.45 -6.91
C GLU A 538 -24.73 -13.51 -7.81
N ALA A 539 -24.09 -12.89 -8.79
CA ALA A 539 -24.75 -11.99 -9.73
C ALA A 539 -25.79 -12.71 -10.61
N LEU A 540 -25.47 -13.91 -11.13
CA LEU A 540 -26.41 -14.67 -11.97
C LEU A 540 -27.65 -15.11 -11.19
N LEU A 541 -27.48 -15.57 -9.94
CA LEU A 541 -28.58 -15.94 -9.07
C LEU A 541 -29.44 -14.74 -8.67
N LEU A 542 -28.82 -13.63 -8.24
CA LEU A 542 -29.58 -12.46 -7.79
C LEU A 542 -30.32 -11.75 -8.94
N LEU A 543 -29.78 -11.76 -10.17
CA LEU A 543 -30.52 -11.32 -11.35
C LEU A 543 -31.62 -12.32 -11.73
N MET A 544 -31.40 -13.64 -11.59
CA MET A 544 -32.42 -14.67 -11.82
C MET A 544 -33.63 -14.52 -10.87
N ARG A 545 -33.43 -14.18 -9.59
CA ARG A 545 -34.51 -13.93 -8.61
C ARG A 545 -35.52 -12.87 -9.11
N GLN A 546 -35.06 -11.93 -9.95
CA GLN A 546 -35.82 -10.80 -10.48
C GLN A 546 -36.55 -11.11 -11.81
N ILE A 547 -36.33 -12.29 -12.43
CA ILE A 547 -36.97 -12.66 -13.71
C ILE A 547 -38.39 -13.18 -13.47
N SER A 548 -39.36 -12.66 -14.22
CA SER A 548 -40.78 -13.00 -14.09
C SER A 548 -41.14 -14.34 -14.75
N LYS A 549 -40.52 -14.67 -15.89
CA LYS A 549 -40.70 -15.92 -16.66
C LYS A 549 -40.10 -17.11 -15.91
N GLU A 550 -40.91 -18.12 -15.60
CA GLU A 550 -40.50 -19.27 -14.79
C GLU A 550 -39.58 -20.23 -15.55
N GLU A 551 -39.83 -20.37 -16.85
CA GLU A 551 -39.07 -21.19 -17.77
C GLU A 551 -37.58 -20.79 -17.77
N ILE A 552 -37.32 -19.48 -17.71
CA ILE A 552 -35.97 -18.91 -17.67
C ILE A 552 -35.31 -19.11 -16.29
N ARG A 553 -36.06 -18.97 -15.19
CA ARG A 553 -35.54 -19.27 -13.85
C ARG A 553 -35.10 -20.74 -13.76
N ASN A 554 -35.94 -21.63 -14.28
CA ASN A 554 -35.67 -23.07 -14.31
C ASN A 554 -34.47 -23.39 -15.23
N GLU A 555 -34.29 -22.71 -16.36
CA GLU A 555 -33.10 -22.85 -17.22
C GLU A 555 -31.79 -22.47 -16.50
N ILE A 556 -31.80 -21.42 -15.67
CA ILE A 556 -30.63 -21.01 -14.87
C ILE A 556 -30.34 -22.00 -13.73
N ILE A 557 -31.38 -22.51 -13.06
CA ILE A 557 -31.26 -23.55 -12.04
C ILE A 557 -30.69 -24.84 -12.67
N GLU A 558 -31.24 -25.27 -13.80
CA GLU A 558 -30.81 -26.46 -14.52
C GLU A 558 -29.36 -26.33 -15.03
N PHE A 559 -28.96 -25.13 -15.47
CA PHE A 559 -27.56 -24.82 -15.80
C PHE A 559 -26.62 -25.09 -14.61
N PHE A 560 -26.95 -24.61 -13.40
CA PHE A 560 -26.11 -24.87 -12.22
C PHE A 560 -26.05 -26.35 -11.86
N ASN A 561 -27.18 -27.06 -11.91
CA ASN A 561 -27.23 -28.49 -11.61
C ASN A 561 -26.44 -29.32 -12.65
N LYS A 562 -26.67 -29.10 -13.95
CA LYS A 562 -25.98 -29.85 -15.04
C LYS A 562 -24.49 -29.50 -15.14
N GLU A 563 -24.12 -28.22 -15.23
CA GLU A 563 -22.73 -27.82 -15.51
C GLU A 563 -21.80 -27.90 -14.29
N LEU A 564 -22.34 -27.89 -13.06
CA LEU A 564 -21.53 -27.93 -11.84
C LEU A 564 -21.72 -29.20 -10.99
N SER A 565 -22.95 -29.58 -10.63
CA SER A 565 -23.21 -30.58 -9.57
C SER A 565 -22.85 -32.01 -9.95
N ALA A 566 -22.95 -32.35 -11.25
CA ALA A 566 -22.63 -33.67 -11.79
C ALA A 566 -21.28 -33.70 -12.57
N HIS A 567 -20.56 -32.58 -12.63
CA HIS A 567 -19.46 -32.40 -13.58
C HIS A 567 -18.12 -33.01 -13.13
N ASN A 568 -17.44 -33.72 -14.04
CA ASN A 568 -16.19 -34.44 -13.81
C ASN A 568 -15.11 -33.63 -13.06
N CYS A 569 -14.90 -32.37 -13.41
CA CYS A 569 -13.96 -31.49 -12.70
C CYS A 569 -14.45 -31.15 -11.28
N CYS A 570 -13.71 -31.62 -10.27
CA CYS A 570 -14.01 -31.42 -8.85
C CYS A 570 -14.14 -29.94 -8.45
N TYR A 571 -13.38 -29.03 -9.07
CA TYR A 571 -13.50 -27.59 -8.80
C TYR A 571 -14.87 -27.01 -9.17
N ARG A 572 -15.57 -27.57 -10.18
CA ARG A 572 -16.95 -27.16 -10.50
C ARG A 572 -17.93 -27.67 -9.43
N ARG A 573 -17.79 -28.92 -8.99
CA ARG A 573 -18.58 -29.50 -7.88
C ARG A 573 -18.37 -28.76 -6.55
N ILE A 574 -17.18 -28.25 -6.27
CA ILE A 574 -16.96 -27.32 -5.12
C ILE A 574 -17.74 -26.01 -5.33
N THR A 575 -17.65 -25.39 -6.51
CA THR A 575 -18.43 -24.18 -6.83
C THR A 575 -19.94 -24.42 -6.77
N TYR A 576 -20.44 -25.64 -7.00
CA TYR A 576 -21.86 -25.96 -6.74
C TYR A 576 -22.25 -25.83 -5.26
N ILE A 577 -21.37 -26.20 -4.33
CA ILE A 577 -21.64 -26.03 -2.89
C ILE A 577 -21.60 -24.54 -2.52
N ASP A 578 -20.71 -23.76 -3.15
CA ASP A 578 -20.68 -22.30 -2.98
C ASP A 578 -21.97 -21.64 -3.54
N VAL A 579 -22.48 -22.14 -4.68
CA VAL A 579 -23.80 -21.78 -5.24
C VAL A 579 -24.94 -22.14 -4.29
N ALA A 580 -24.94 -23.36 -3.74
CA ALA A 580 -25.96 -23.82 -2.80
C ALA A 580 -25.98 -22.97 -1.50
N GLU A 581 -24.82 -22.53 -1.01
CA GLU A 581 -24.72 -21.60 0.12
C GLU A 581 -25.25 -20.19 -0.23
N ILE A 582 -25.02 -19.70 -1.45
CA ILE A 582 -25.61 -18.43 -1.93
C ILE A 582 -27.14 -18.57 -2.03
N VAL A 583 -27.67 -19.68 -2.55
CA VAL A 583 -29.12 -19.91 -2.68
C VAL A 583 -29.78 -19.92 -1.30
N LEU A 584 -29.31 -20.76 -0.37
CA LEU A 584 -29.84 -20.85 1.00
C LEU A 584 -29.81 -19.48 1.72
N SER A 585 -28.80 -18.67 1.44
CA SER A 585 -28.69 -17.32 2.01
C SER A 585 -29.74 -16.35 1.45
N ASN A 586 -29.96 -16.33 0.14
CA ASN A 586 -30.70 -15.26 -0.55
C ASN A 586 -32.12 -15.61 -1.00
N PHE A 587 -32.48 -16.90 -1.07
CA PHE A 587 -33.78 -17.40 -1.52
C PHE A 587 -34.52 -18.12 -0.40
N SER A 588 -35.83 -18.32 -0.54
CA SER A 588 -36.61 -19.12 0.41
C SER A 588 -36.08 -20.55 0.56
N LYS A 589 -36.30 -21.12 1.76
CA LYS A 589 -36.05 -22.52 2.13
C LYS A 589 -36.60 -23.48 1.08
N ARG A 590 -37.82 -23.22 0.59
CA ARG A 590 -38.49 -24.00 -0.46
C ARG A 590 -37.68 -24.10 -1.74
N ILE A 591 -37.22 -22.98 -2.32
CA ILE A 591 -36.45 -23.00 -3.58
C ILE A 591 -35.17 -23.82 -3.42
N PHE A 592 -34.51 -23.72 -2.27
CA PHE A 592 -33.34 -24.51 -1.95
C PHE A 592 -33.65 -26.02 -1.86
N ILE A 593 -34.71 -26.40 -1.14
CA ILE A 593 -35.17 -27.80 -1.00
C ILE A 593 -35.50 -28.40 -2.37
N ASP A 594 -36.39 -27.73 -3.11
CA ASP A 594 -36.97 -28.24 -4.36
C ASP A 594 -35.89 -28.44 -5.45
N ASN A 595 -34.85 -27.60 -5.47
CA ASN A 595 -33.92 -27.50 -6.61
C ASN A 595 -32.43 -27.82 -6.33
N PHE A 596 -31.95 -27.66 -5.09
CA PHE A 596 -30.51 -27.71 -4.77
C PHE A 596 -30.15 -28.74 -3.67
N LEU A 597 -31.08 -29.09 -2.79
CA LEU A 597 -30.82 -30.01 -1.66
C LEU A 597 -30.35 -31.39 -2.13
N ASN A 598 -31.06 -32.04 -3.07
CA ASN A 598 -30.76 -33.42 -3.48
C ASN A 598 -29.35 -33.57 -4.09
N ASP A 599 -28.96 -32.63 -4.95
CA ASP A 599 -27.61 -32.56 -5.52
C ASP A 599 -26.56 -32.24 -4.43
N THR A 600 -26.88 -31.35 -3.49
CA THR A 600 -26.00 -31.04 -2.34
C THR A 600 -25.77 -32.26 -1.45
N LEU A 601 -26.80 -33.06 -1.15
CA LEU A 601 -26.69 -34.29 -0.38
C LEU A 601 -25.87 -35.34 -1.15
N ARG A 602 -26.02 -35.46 -2.48
CA ARG A 602 -25.18 -36.35 -3.32
C ARG A 602 -23.69 -35.97 -3.23
N LEU A 603 -23.35 -34.70 -3.07
CA LEU A 603 -21.95 -34.28 -2.89
C LEU A 603 -21.35 -34.64 -1.51
N THR A 604 -22.15 -35.11 -0.54
CA THR A 604 -21.62 -35.66 0.71
C THR A 604 -20.92 -37.01 0.51
N THR A 605 -21.36 -37.79 -0.49
CA THR A 605 -20.80 -39.11 -0.86
C THR A 605 -19.88 -39.05 -2.08
N ASP A 606 -19.53 -37.85 -2.54
CA ASP A 606 -18.63 -37.58 -3.68
C ASP A 606 -17.30 -38.36 -3.59
N PRO A 607 -16.72 -38.89 -4.69
CA PRO A 607 -15.43 -39.60 -4.63
C PRO A 607 -14.24 -38.78 -4.10
N VAL A 608 -14.27 -37.45 -4.12
CA VAL A 608 -13.16 -36.57 -3.68
C VAL A 608 -13.36 -36.08 -2.24
N SER A 609 -12.46 -36.44 -1.31
CA SER A 609 -12.57 -36.08 0.12
C SER A 609 -12.79 -34.58 0.38
N ASN A 610 -12.17 -33.69 -0.41
CA ASN A 610 -12.35 -32.24 -0.28
C ASN A 610 -13.79 -31.78 -0.57
N ILE A 611 -14.49 -32.46 -1.47
CA ILE A 611 -15.91 -32.17 -1.75
C ILE A 611 -16.76 -32.68 -0.59
N ARG A 612 -16.54 -33.92 -0.13
CA ARG A 612 -17.22 -34.49 1.05
C ARG A 612 -17.09 -33.58 2.28
N ILE A 613 -15.87 -33.14 2.61
CA ILE A 613 -15.60 -32.19 3.70
C ILE A 613 -16.39 -30.88 3.53
N ARG A 614 -16.43 -30.30 2.31
CA ARG A 614 -17.12 -29.03 2.04
C ARG A 614 -18.64 -29.17 2.14
N ALA A 615 -19.19 -30.27 1.63
CA ALA A 615 -20.63 -30.57 1.68
C ALA A 615 -21.09 -30.88 3.11
N ILE A 616 -20.39 -31.74 3.84
CA ILE A 616 -20.74 -32.11 5.23
C ILE A 616 -20.67 -30.88 6.16
N LYS A 617 -19.71 -29.97 5.95
CA LYS A 617 -19.64 -28.67 6.67
C LYS A 617 -20.73 -27.67 6.30
N PHE A 618 -21.48 -27.89 5.21
CA PHE A 618 -22.62 -27.06 4.85
C PHE A 618 -23.92 -27.54 5.50
N LEU A 619 -24.05 -28.84 5.79
CA LEU A 619 -25.26 -29.43 6.38
C LEU A 619 -25.76 -28.76 7.68
N PRO A 620 -24.90 -28.33 8.65
CA PRO A 620 -25.37 -27.59 9.82
C PRO A 620 -26.06 -26.26 9.44
N LYS A 621 -25.60 -25.57 8.39
CA LYS A 621 -26.24 -24.33 7.91
C LYS A 621 -27.61 -24.60 7.30
N ILE A 622 -27.82 -25.77 6.69
CA ILE A 622 -29.12 -26.20 6.19
C ILE A 622 -30.05 -26.49 7.38
N LYS A 623 -29.60 -27.27 8.38
CA LYS A 623 -30.39 -27.55 9.60
C LYS A 623 -30.81 -26.26 10.33
N ALA A 624 -29.92 -25.26 10.40
CA ALA A 624 -30.18 -23.92 10.95
C ALA A 624 -31.29 -23.12 10.22
N LYS A 625 -31.85 -23.65 9.12
CA LYS A 625 -32.95 -23.05 8.34
C LYS A 625 -34.16 -23.97 8.20
N LEU A 626 -34.15 -25.14 8.85
CA LEU A 626 -35.32 -26.01 8.94
C LEU A 626 -36.24 -25.61 10.10
N GLN A 627 -37.51 -25.98 9.98
CA GLN A 627 -38.63 -25.69 10.87
C GLN A 627 -39.36 -27.02 11.16
N LEU A 628 -39.72 -27.28 12.42
CA LEU A 628 -40.32 -28.56 12.82
C LEU A 628 -41.76 -28.34 13.32
N PRO A 629 -42.70 -29.24 13.02
CA PRO A 629 -42.50 -30.59 12.45
C PRO A 629 -42.37 -30.66 10.92
N GLU A 630 -42.63 -29.58 10.18
CA GLU A 630 -42.79 -29.63 8.70
C GLU A 630 -41.59 -30.21 7.94
N ASP A 631 -40.36 -29.88 8.33
CA ASP A 631 -39.14 -30.34 7.66
C ASP A 631 -38.57 -31.67 8.23
N GLU A 632 -39.33 -32.45 9.01
CA GLU A 632 -38.80 -33.66 9.68
C GLU A 632 -38.19 -34.67 8.68
N GLU A 633 -38.83 -34.91 7.53
CA GLU A 633 -38.26 -35.74 6.46
C GLU A 633 -36.90 -35.21 5.95
N ILE A 634 -36.73 -33.89 5.90
CA ILE A 634 -35.55 -33.23 5.36
C ILE A 634 -34.40 -33.31 6.36
N LEU A 635 -34.71 -33.12 7.65
CA LEU A 635 -33.79 -33.37 8.75
C LEU A 635 -33.32 -34.85 8.74
N LEU A 636 -34.25 -35.80 8.59
CA LEU A 636 -33.91 -37.23 8.48
C LEU A 636 -33.01 -37.53 7.28
N LYS A 637 -33.27 -36.93 6.11
CA LYS A 637 -32.41 -37.06 4.90
C LYS A 637 -30.99 -36.54 5.18
N ILE A 638 -30.85 -35.34 5.77
CA ILE A 638 -29.56 -34.74 6.13
C ILE A 638 -28.79 -35.60 7.16
N GLU A 639 -29.47 -36.06 8.23
CA GLU A 639 -28.84 -36.91 9.23
C GLU A 639 -28.40 -38.25 8.66
N ASN A 640 -29.19 -38.85 7.76
CA ASN A 640 -28.84 -40.13 7.15
C ASN A 640 -27.60 -40.01 6.25
N SER A 641 -27.44 -38.92 5.49
CA SER A 641 -26.20 -38.65 4.75
C SER A 641 -24.97 -38.56 5.68
N VAL A 642 -25.11 -37.97 6.87
CA VAL A 642 -24.01 -37.97 7.86
C VAL A 642 -23.78 -39.35 8.49
N LYS A 643 -24.84 -40.09 8.82
CA LYS A 643 -24.75 -41.47 9.33
C LYS A 643 -24.06 -42.40 8.32
N GLU A 644 -24.27 -42.21 7.03
CA GLU A 644 -23.56 -42.92 5.96
C GLU A 644 -22.09 -42.50 5.84
N GLN A 645 -21.78 -41.21 5.91
CA GLN A 645 -20.39 -40.73 5.93
C GLN A 645 -19.62 -41.23 7.16
N LEU A 646 -20.27 -41.35 8.32
CA LEU A 646 -19.69 -41.98 9.51
C LEU A 646 -19.53 -43.51 9.38
N LYS A 647 -20.33 -44.18 8.54
CA LYS A 647 -20.11 -45.60 8.19
C LYS A 647 -19.00 -45.80 7.14
N SER A 648 -18.68 -44.78 6.35
CA SER A 648 -17.67 -44.88 5.29
C SER A 648 -16.25 -45.12 5.84
N THR A 649 -15.46 -45.91 5.09
CA THR A 649 -14.08 -46.31 5.43
C THR A 649 -13.05 -45.23 5.06
N GLU A 650 -13.24 -43.99 5.52
CA GLU A 650 -12.28 -42.90 5.31
C GLU A 650 -10.97 -43.17 6.07
N LEU A 651 -10.00 -43.80 5.41
CA LEU A 651 -8.69 -44.19 5.99
C LEU A 651 -7.82 -42.98 6.40
N ASN A 652 -8.17 -41.76 5.96
CA ASN A 652 -7.44 -40.53 6.26
C ASN A 652 -7.92 -39.96 7.61
N GLY A 653 -7.14 -40.19 8.67
CA GLY A 653 -7.43 -39.73 10.04
C GLY A 653 -7.77 -38.24 10.16
N PRO A 654 -6.96 -37.31 9.63
CA PRO A 654 -7.30 -35.89 9.56
C PRO A 654 -8.63 -35.58 8.87
N THR A 655 -8.93 -36.19 7.72
CA THR A 655 -10.26 -36.04 7.07
C THR A 655 -11.36 -36.55 7.98
N ARG A 656 -11.17 -37.72 8.59
CA ARG A 656 -12.16 -38.37 9.45
C ARG A 656 -12.46 -37.55 10.71
N ALA A 657 -11.45 -36.92 11.31
CA ALA A 657 -11.63 -36.00 12.42
C ALA A 657 -12.48 -34.77 12.03
N ILE A 658 -12.29 -34.23 10.82
CA ILE A 658 -13.08 -33.12 10.29
C ILE A 658 -14.54 -33.53 10.04
N ILE A 659 -14.78 -34.74 9.53
CA ILE A 659 -16.14 -35.30 9.34
C ILE A 659 -16.83 -35.51 10.69
N ASN A 660 -16.12 -36.10 11.67
CA ASN A 660 -16.64 -36.29 13.03
C ASN A 660 -17.02 -34.94 13.67
N GLN A 661 -16.18 -33.90 13.53
CA GLN A 661 -16.50 -32.57 14.06
C GLN A 661 -17.75 -31.97 13.40
N ALA A 662 -17.85 -32.00 12.08
CA ALA A 662 -19.02 -31.47 11.38
C ALA A 662 -20.32 -32.24 11.71
N ALA A 663 -20.23 -33.52 12.05
CA ALA A 663 -21.36 -34.31 12.57
C ALA A 663 -21.78 -33.87 13.99
N VAL A 664 -20.80 -33.54 14.87
CA VAL A 664 -21.08 -32.94 16.19
C VAL A 664 -21.69 -31.55 16.04
N ASP A 665 -21.20 -30.74 15.10
CA ASP A 665 -21.75 -29.42 14.79
C ASP A 665 -23.20 -29.52 14.28
N LEU A 666 -23.52 -30.50 13.42
CA LEU A 666 -24.89 -30.77 12.96
C LEU A 666 -25.81 -31.23 14.12
N SER A 667 -25.30 -32.08 15.01
CA SER A 667 -26.05 -32.55 16.18
C SER A 667 -26.41 -31.38 17.11
N ARG A 668 -25.44 -30.49 17.38
CA ARG A 668 -25.59 -29.31 18.25
C ARG A 668 -26.35 -28.14 17.62
N CYS A 669 -26.47 -28.09 16.30
CA CYS A 669 -27.17 -27.00 15.62
C CYS A 669 -28.68 -27.09 15.89
N GLU A 670 -29.29 -25.99 16.36
CA GLU A 670 -30.73 -25.85 16.56
C GLU A 670 -31.44 -25.52 15.22
N THR A 671 -32.77 -25.64 15.22
CA THR A 671 -33.66 -25.29 14.10
C THR A 671 -34.17 -23.85 14.22
N CYS A 672 -34.73 -23.30 13.14
CA CYS A 672 -35.09 -21.87 13.05
C CYS A 672 -36.51 -21.57 13.58
N SER A 673 -36.77 -20.30 13.89
CA SER A 673 -38.11 -19.74 14.15
C SER A 673 -38.45 -18.59 13.17
N ASP A 674 -38.68 -19.02 11.93
CA ASP A 674 -39.71 -18.56 10.98
C ASP A 674 -39.64 -17.13 10.39
N THR A 675 -39.33 -16.09 11.17
CA THR A 675 -39.50 -14.69 10.73
C THR A 675 -38.77 -14.30 9.44
N GLN A 676 -37.65 -14.95 9.12
CA GLN A 676 -36.82 -14.61 7.95
C GLN A 676 -37.26 -15.28 6.64
N ASP A 677 -37.77 -16.52 6.66
CA ASP A 677 -38.06 -17.23 5.41
C ASP A 677 -39.42 -16.85 4.84
N GLU A 678 -40.41 -16.61 5.70
CA GLU A 678 -41.68 -15.97 5.33
C GLU A 678 -41.46 -14.67 4.55
N GLN A 679 -40.49 -13.83 4.95
CA GLN A 679 -40.19 -12.59 4.23
C GLN A 679 -39.67 -12.88 2.82
N LYS A 680 -38.76 -13.84 2.66
CA LYS A 680 -38.23 -14.21 1.33
C LYS A 680 -39.30 -14.78 0.41
N ILE A 681 -40.19 -15.63 0.95
CA ILE A 681 -41.34 -16.17 0.20
C ILE A 681 -42.24 -15.03 -0.27
N LYS A 682 -42.60 -14.09 0.61
CA LYS A 682 -43.42 -12.92 0.28
C LYS A 682 -42.73 -12.03 -0.77
N GLU A 683 -41.43 -11.81 -0.67
CA GLU A 683 -40.63 -11.10 -1.69
C GLU A 683 -40.63 -11.82 -3.05
N GLU A 684 -40.49 -13.14 -3.08
CA GLU A 684 -40.47 -13.96 -4.30
C GLU A 684 -41.83 -14.01 -4.98
N GLU A 685 -42.90 -14.21 -4.21
CA GLU A 685 -44.28 -14.10 -4.69
C GLU A 685 -44.56 -12.70 -5.24
N ASP A 686 -44.11 -11.64 -4.57
CA ASP A 686 -44.22 -10.26 -5.04
C ASP A 686 -43.51 -10.06 -6.39
N LEU A 687 -42.24 -10.45 -6.48
CA LEU A 687 -41.43 -10.29 -7.71
C LEU A 687 -42.03 -11.03 -8.90
N TRP A 688 -42.51 -12.26 -8.69
CA TRP A 688 -43.05 -13.10 -9.77
C TRP A 688 -44.55 -12.88 -10.05
N SER A 689 -45.26 -12.16 -9.17
CA SER A 689 -46.67 -11.78 -9.38
C SER A 689 -46.85 -10.35 -9.94
N LYS A 690 -46.03 -9.37 -9.53
CA LYS A 690 -46.22 -7.94 -9.90
C LYS A 690 -46.36 -7.74 -11.40
N LYS A 691 -45.52 -8.37 -12.23
CA LYS A 691 -45.59 -8.26 -13.70
C LYS A 691 -46.71 -9.09 -14.37
N LYS A 692 -47.43 -9.94 -13.63
CA LYS A 692 -48.72 -10.51 -14.10
C LYS A 692 -49.84 -9.46 -14.08
N ILE A 693 -49.68 -8.33 -13.37
CA ILE A 693 -50.67 -7.25 -13.33
C ILE A 693 -50.57 -6.36 -14.57
N ASP A 694 -49.37 -5.95 -14.99
CA ASP A 694 -49.23 -5.05 -16.14
C ASP A 694 -49.57 -5.75 -17.46
N LYS A 695 -49.16 -7.02 -17.65
CA LYS A 695 -49.65 -7.86 -18.75
C LYS A 695 -51.18 -8.06 -18.71
N LYS A 696 -51.83 -7.96 -17.53
CA LYS A 696 -53.31 -7.96 -17.38
C LYS A 696 -53.95 -6.59 -17.61
N LYS A 697 -53.20 -5.48 -17.60
CA LYS A 697 -53.69 -4.17 -18.08
C LYS A 697 -53.67 -4.12 -19.60
N GLU A 698 -52.54 -4.47 -20.23
CA GLU A 698 -52.41 -4.48 -21.69
C GLU A 698 -53.38 -5.46 -22.36
N SER A 699 -53.44 -6.71 -21.89
CA SER A 699 -54.36 -7.72 -22.45
C SER A 699 -55.86 -7.46 -22.22
N LYS A 700 -56.21 -6.46 -21.39
CA LYS A 700 -57.58 -5.96 -21.24
C LYS A 700 -57.97 -4.88 -22.27
N ILE A 701 -57.01 -4.30 -23.00
CA ILE A 701 -57.30 -3.34 -24.09
C ILE A 701 -57.66 -4.11 -25.37
N LYS A 702 -58.81 -4.79 -25.37
CA LYS A 702 -59.43 -5.29 -26.61
C LYS A 702 -60.30 -4.18 -27.22
N LYS A 703 -60.03 -3.88 -28.49
CA LYS A 703 -60.65 -2.78 -29.25
C LYS A 703 -62.19 -2.84 -29.22
N PRO A 704 -62.89 -1.77 -28.82
CA PRO A 704 -64.24 -1.54 -29.30
C PRO A 704 -64.17 -1.11 -30.77
N SER A 705 -64.74 -1.90 -31.67
CA SER A 705 -65.02 -1.48 -33.05
C SER A 705 -66.51 -1.32 -33.20
N ILE A 706 -66.98 -0.09 -33.38
CA ILE A 706 -68.23 0.21 -34.08
C ILE A 706 -68.15 1.62 -34.68
N ARG A 707 -68.72 1.75 -35.87
CA ARG A 707 -68.65 2.90 -36.77
C ARG A 707 -69.98 3.65 -36.71
N SER A 708 -70.01 4.85 -36.17
CA SER A 708 -71.18 5.74 -36.21
C SER A 708 -70.89 6.99 -37.05
N ARG A 709 -71.93 7.48 -37.75
CA ARG A 709 -71.84 8.60 -38.72
C ARG A 709 -71.94 9.94 -37.98
N ILE A 710 -71.22 10.96 -38.48
CA ILE A 710 -71.61 12.36 -38.29
C ILE A 710 -71.83 13.01 -39.66
N ARG A 711 -73.11 13.24 -39.96
CA ARG A 711 -73.64 14.36 -40.75
C ARG A 711 -74.18 15.37 -39.68
N THR A 712 -74.25 16.68 -39.87
CA THR A 712 -74.29 17.50 -41.10
C THR A 712 -73.99 18.97 -40.76
N LYS A 713 -73.66 19.78 -41.79
CA LYS A 713 -73.76 21.27 -41.85
C LYS A 713 -72.80 22.06 -40.93
N GLU A 714 -72.41 23.32 -41.17
CA GLU A 714 -72.25 24.29 -42.32
C GLU A 714 -71.57 25.54 -41.65
N THR A 715 -70.82 26.47 -42.25
CA THR A 715 -70.45 26.79 -43.65
C THR A 715 -69.22 27.72 -43.71
N LYS A 716 -68.37 27.59 -44.75
CA LYS A 716 -67.54 28.64 -45.40
C LYS A 716 -66.38 29.29 -44.59
N LEU A 717 -65.32 29.85 -45.19
CA LEU A 717 -64.91 30.01 -46.61
C LEU A 717 -63.61 29.18 -46.87
N ASP A 718 -63.41 28.51 -48.01
CA ASP A 718 -62.82 28.99 -49.29
C ASP A 718 -61.37 29.53 -49.16
N GLN A 719 -60.36 29.19 -50.00
CA GLN A 719 -60.31 28.34 -51.22
C GLN A 719 -58.84 28.05 -51.63
N LYS A 720 -58.58 26.89 -52.30
CA LYS A 720 -57.49 26.64 -53.30
C LYS A 720 -56.01 26.84 -52.84
N GLU A 721 -54.95 26.42 -53.54
CA GLU A 721 -54.79 25.63 -54.78
C GLU A 721 -53.55 24.69 -54.70
N GLU A 722 -53.27 24.03 -55.82
CA GLU A 722 -52.34 22.95 -56.19
C GLU A 722 -50.81 23.11 -55.97
N GLU A 723 -50.17 21.94 -55.85
CA GLU A 723 -48.93 21.45 -56.51
C GLU A 723 -47.49 21.98 -56.25
N GLU A 724 -46.62 20.97 -56.07
CA GLU A 724 -45.22 20.80 -56.53
C GLU A 724 -43.99 21.49 -55.88
N GLU A 725 -42.86 20.85 -56.17
CA GLU A 725 -41.46 21.15 -55.83
C GLU A 725 -40.93 22.17 -56.90
N GLU A 726 -39.79 22.87 -56.82
CA GLU A 726 -38.47 22.53 -56.26
C GLU A 726 -37.71 23.76 -55.67
N GLU A 727 -36.56 23.39 -55.14
CA GLU A 727 -35.36 24.09 -54.65
C GLU A 727 -34.78 25.31 -55.44
N ILE A 728 -33.80 25.98 -54.80
CA ILE A 728 -32.77 26.93 -55.34
C ILE A 728 -33.17 28.41 -55.60
N GLY A 729 -32.56 29.33 -54.82
CA GLY A 729 -32.48 30.77 -55.11
C GLY A 729 -31.73 31.56 -54.04
N VAL A 730 -30.84 32.52 -54.40
CA VAL A 730 -29.91 33.19 -53.45
C VAL A 730 -29.93 34.72 -53.54
N GLY A 731 -30.00 35.39 -52.38
CA GLY A 731 -29.70 36.82 -52.12
C GLY A 731 -30.10 37.18 -50.69
N GLU A 732 -29.26 37.65 -49.76
CA GLU A 732 -28.51 38.94 -49.70
C GLU A 732 -29.42 40.18 -49.81
N PHE A 733 -29.45 41.17 -48.91
CA PHE A 733 -28.66 41.55 -47.70
C PHE A 733 -29.68 42.01 -46.60
N VAL A 734 -29.41 42.17 -45.28
CA VAL A 734 -28.54 43.16 -44.62
C VAL A 734 -28.25 42.77 -43.13
N ARG A 735 -27.01 43.09 -42.70
CA ARG A 735 -26.45 43.30 -41.32
C ARG A 735 -27.45 43.31 -40.15
N SER A 736 -27.16 42.72 -38.98
CA SER A 736 -25.87 42.60 -38.25
C SER A 736 -25.85 41.33 -37.33
N SER A 737 -24.96 41.04 -36.36
CA SER A 737 -23.91 41.81 -35.66
C SER A 737 -22.80 40.92 -35.04
N SER A 738 -21.98 41.50 -34.15
CA SER A 738 -20.85 40.91 -33.38
C SER A 738 -21.32 40.13 -32.13
N LEU A 739 -20.55 39.24 -31.47
CA LEU A 739 -19.10 38.95 -31.44
C LEU A 739 -18.81 37.44 -31.58
N ARG A 740 -17.54 37.06 -31.86
CA ARG A 740 -17.06 35.66 -31.95
C ARG A 740 -15.74 35.45 -31.20
N ILE A 741 -15.51 34.22 -30.75
CA ILE A 741 -14.21 33.66 -30.33
C ILE A 741 -13.77 32.61 -31.39
N PRO A 742 -12.46 32.41 -31.68
CA PRO A 742 -12.04 31.69 -32.88
C PRO A 742 -12.20 30.17 -32.79
N THR A 743 -12.76 29.56 -33.84
CA THR A 743 -12.81 28.11 -34.05
C THR A 743 -11.91 27.70 -35.22
N ASN A 744 -10.80 26.99 -34.94
CA ASN A 744 -10.00 26.36 -35.99
C ASN A 744 -10.65 25.02 -36.39
N SER A 745 -11.50 25.06 -37.42
CA SER A 745 -12.16 23.88 -37.97
C SER A 745 -11.16 22.99 -38.75
N ILE A 746 -10.67 21.93 -38.11
CA ILE A 746 -9.99 20.83 -38.82
C ILE A 746 -11.05 19.85 -39.31
N ARG A 747 -11.54 20.15 -40.52
CA ARG A 747 -12.11 19.24 -41.53
C ARG A 747 -12.52 17.85 -41.02
N ALA A 748 -13.79 17.69 -40.65
CA ALA A 748 -14.35 16.39 -40.29
C ALA A 748 -14.24 15.38 -41.46
N THR A 749 -13.43 14.34 -41.28
CA THR A 749 -13.44 13.12 -42.10
C THR A 749 -13.96 11.97 -41.25
N SER A 750 -14.96 11.25 -41.73
CA SER A 750 -15.67 10.22 -40.97
C SER A 750 -14.78 9.01 -40.59
N PRO A 751 -14.60 8.70 -39.29
CA PRO A 751 -13.79 7.56 -38.85
C PRO A 751 -14.57 6.23 -38.77
N TRP A 752 -15.76 6.12 -39.38
CA TRP A 752 -16.49 4.87 -39.54
C TRP A 752 -15.86 3.95 -40.62
N ARG A 753 -14.55 3.68 -40.51
CA ARG A 753 -13.81 2.81 -41.41
C ARG A 753 -12.75 2.00 -40.65
N THR A 754 -13.04 0.72 -40.44
CA THR A 754 -12.17 -0.20 -39.69
C THR A 754 -11.01 -0.72 -40.54
N GLU A 755 -9.84 -0.11 -40.43
CA GLU A 755 -8.61 -0.67 -40.99
C GLU A 755 -8.20 -1.95 -40.23
N ARG A 756 -8.44 -3.10 -40.85
CA ARG A 756 -7.98 -4.41 -40.34
C ARG A 756 -6.47 -4.54 -40.50
N LYS A 757 -5.70 -4.23 -39.45
CA LYS A 757 -4.28 -4.64 -39.38
C LYS A 757 -4.21 -6.17 -39.29
N ALA A 758 -3.69 -6.81 -40.33
CA ALA A 758 -3.47 -8.25 -40.35
C ALA A 758 -2.32 -8.63 -39.39
N ILE A 759 -2.58 -9.55 -38.47
CA ILE A 759 -1.57 -10.09 -37.54
C ILE A 759 -1.21 -11.51 -38.02
N ALA A 760 0.06 -11.73 -38.33
CA ALA A 760 0.55 -13.04 -38.75
C ALA A 760 0.58 -14.02 -37.57
N VAL A 761 -0.17 -15.12 -37.67
CA VAL A 761 -0.25 -16.14 -36.60
C VAL A 761 0.92 -17.12 -36.71
N VAL A 762 2.01 -16.82 -36.00
CA VAL A 762 3.11 -17.76 -35.79
C VAL A 762 2.71 -18.78 -34.72
N ARG A 763 2.74 -20.07 -35.03
CA ARG A 763 2.45 -21.15 -34.08
C ARG A 763 3.66 -21.42 -33.18
N PRO A 764 3.55 -21.37 -31.84
CA PRO A 764 4.63 -21.80 -30.95
C PRO A 764 4.74 -23.34 -30.91
N GLN A 765 5.97 -23.84 -30.93
CA GLN A 765 6.30 -25.25 -30.65
C GLN A 765 6.17 -25.55 -29.14
N PRO A 766 5.86 -26.79 -28.73
CA PRO A 766 5.69 -27.13 -27.32
C PRO A 766 7.04 -27.26 -26.59
N VAL A 767 7.23 -26.46 -25.53
CA VAL A 767 8.40 -26.56 -24.64
C VAL A 767 8.01 -27.32 -23.37
N ILE A 768 8.55 -28.54 -23.22
CA ILE A 768 8.37 -29.35 -22.01
C ILE A 768 9.19 -28.72 -20.86
N THR A 769 8.54 -28.39 -19.75
CA THR A 769 9.21 -27.96 -18.51
C THR A 769 8.71 -28.77 -17.31
N VAL A 770 9.56 -29.67 -16.82
CA VAL A 770 9.33 -30.38 -15.56
C VAL A 770 9.56 -29.42 -14.40
N ARG A 771 8.70 -29.47 -13.37
CA ARG A 771 8.92 -28.76 -12.10
C ARG A 771 8.64 -29.68 -10.91
N SER A 772 9.63 -29.78 -10.03
CA SER A 772 9.50 -30.33 -8.68
C SER A 772 8.63 -29.41 -7.81
N GLN A 773 8.00 -29.98 -6.78
CA GLN A 773 7.24 -29.23 -5.78
C GLN A 773 8.13 -28.88 -4.58
N SER A 774 7.89 -27.71 -3.98
CA SER A 774 8.40 -27.33 -2.66
C SER A 774 7.21 -27.11 -1.69
N PRO A 775 7.34 -27.47 -0.40
CA PRO A 775 6.21 -27.50 0.53
C PRO A 775 5.88 -26.13 1.14
N SER A 776 4.62 -25.98 1.58
CA SER A 776 4.11 -24.79 2.29
C SER A 776 4.23 -24.93 3.82
N PRO A 777 4.38 -23.82 4.57
CA PRO A 777 4.61 -23.85 6.02
C PRO A 777 3.33 -24.08 6.84
N MET A 778 3.51 -24.51 8.10
CA MET A 778 2.45 -24.83 9.06
C MET A 778 2.60 -23.98 10.34
N SER A 779 1.48 -23.48 10.88
CA SER A 779 1.49 -22.58 12.05
C SER A 779 1.60 -23.34 13.38
N TYR A 780 2.55 -22.94 14.23
CA TYR A 780 2.71 -23.46 15.59
C TYR A 780 1.74 -22.80 16.60
N ARG A 781 1.30 -23.57 17.60
CA ARG A 781 0.74 -23.08 18.87
C ARG A 781 1.17 -24.01 20.01
N SER A 782 1.56 -23.44 21.14
CA SER A 782 2.29 -24.14 22.21
C SER A 782 1.42 -25.07 23.08
N PRO A 783 1.95 -26.23 23.55
CA PRO A 783 1.29 -27.10 24.53
C PRO A 783 2.02 -27.20 25.88
N SER A 784 1.27 -27.35 26.98
CA SER A 784 1.70 -27.87 28.30
C SER A 784 0.50 -27.94 29.27
N PRO A 785 0.52 -28.76 30.35
CA PRO A 785 1.25 -30.03 30.52
C PRO A 785 0.37 -31.15 31.13
N ALA A 786 0.63 -32.41 30.77
CA ALA A 786 0.09 -33.61 31.44
C ALA A 786 1.07 -34.81 31.28
N PRO A 787 1.05 -35.85 32.15
CA PRO A 787 2.27 -36.58 32.48
C PRO A 787 2.45 -38.00 31.88
N LYS A 788 3.73 -38.38 31.73
CA LYS A 788 4.44 -39.59 32.22
C LYS A 788 3.59 -40.78 32.74
N GLU A 789 3.96 -42.07 32.61
CA GLU A 789 5.14 -42.81 32.06
C GLU A 789 4.76 -44.32 32.01
N SER A 790 5.46 -45.34 31.46
CA SER A 790 6.77 -45.56 30.78
C SER A 790 6.73 -46.97 30.07
N ILE A 791 7.88 -47.64 29.84
CA ILE A 791 8.06 -49.12 29.62
C ILE A 791 7.58 -49.69 28.25
N ARG A 792 8.33 -50.49 27.46
CA ARG A 792 9.72 -51.04 27.47
C ARG A 792 10.20 -51.36 26.00
N PRO A 793 11.45 -51.86 25.72
CA PRO A 793 12.13 -51.64 24.43
C PRO A 793 12.51 -52.89 23.59
N SER A 794 13.12 -52.64 22.41
CA SER A 794 14.42 -53.21 21.92
C SER A 794 14.47 -53.87 20.52
N ARG A 795 15.72 -53.92 20.00
CA ARG A 795 16.33 -54.74 18.92
C ARG A 795 16.18 -54.38 17.43
N LEU A 796 17.36 -54.32 16.79
CA LEU A 796 17.64 -54.41 15.35
C LEU A 796 17.89 -55.88 14.93
N PRO A 797 17.74 -56.19 13.63
CA PRO A 797 18.78 -56.87 12.84
C PRO A 797 19.38 -55.92 11.75
N LEU A 798 20.65 -55.99 11.30
CA LEU A 798 21.28 -56.99 10.39
C LEU A 798 20.58 -57.08 9.02
N SER A 799 21.20 -57.17 7.83
CA SER A 799 22.53 -57.65 7.36
C SER A 799 22.78 -57.13 5.90
N SER A 800 23.92 -56.54 5.47
CA SER A 800 25.25 -57.08 5.08
C SER A 800 25.40 -57.84 3.73
N SER A 801 26.07 -57.22 2.73
CA SER A 801 26.91 -57.80 1.63
C SER A 801 27.31 -56.66 0.66
N GLU A 802 28.57 -56.31 0.32
CA GLU A 802 29.78 -57.00 -0.21
C GLU A 802 29.99 -56.87 -1.74
N ARG A 803 31.21 -56.42 -2.15
CA ARG A 803 31.93 -56.71 -3.43
C ARG A 803 31.39 -56.08 -4.75
N ASP A 804 32.20 -55.76 -5.79
CA ASP A 804 33.68 -55.74 -5.94
C ASP A 804 34.23 -54.91 -7.14
N LYS A 805 35.56 -54.65 -7.13
CA LYS A 805 36.54 -54.58 -8.26
C LYS A 805 36.52 -53.52 -9.42
N LEU A 806 37.64 -52.76 -9.47
CA LEU A 806 38.56 -52.48 -10.64
C LEU A 806 38.06 -51.60 -11.84
N ARG A 807 38.89 -50.89 -12.64
CA ARG A 807 40.36 -50.68 -12.73
C ARG A 807 40.79 -49.33 -13.38
N LYS A 808 42.07 -48.96 -13.22
CA LYS A 808 42.84 -47.76 -13.67
C LYS A 808 42.70 -47.25 -15.13
N ALA A 809 42.77 -45.92 -15.27
CA ALA A 809 43.74 -45.10 -16.05
C ALA A 809 43.71 -43.65 -15.45
N ALA A 810 44.76 -42.85 -15.22
CA ALA A 810 45.91 -42.40 -16.05
C ALA A 810 45.44 -41.55 -17.26
N THR A 811 45.82 -40.29 -17.51
CA THR A 811 46.84 -39.35 -16.95
C THR A 811 46.26 -37.88 -16.98
N ASP A 812 46.90 -36.76 -16.61
CA ASP A 812 48.21 -36.42 -16.00
C ASP A 812 48.12 -35.10 -15.18
N ALA A 813 49.20 -34.66 -14.52
CA ALA A 813 49.29 -33.44 -13.67
C ALA A 813 50.08 -32.28 -14.37
N PRO A 814 50.65 -31.24 -13.70
CA PRO A 814 50.33 -30.55 -12.43
C PRO A 814 50.25 -28.99 -12.57
N PRO A 815 49.89 -28.22 -11.50
CA PRO A 815 49.97 -26.75 -11.46
C PRO A 815 51.27 -26.21 -10.84
N PRO A 816 51.65 -24.95 -11.12
CA PRO A 816 52.25 -24.08 -10.08
C PRO A 816 51.91 -22.56 -10.26
N PRO A 817 52.39 -21.64 -9.40
CA PRO A 817 52.40 -21.66 -7.92
C PRO A 817 51.88 -20.32 -7.32
N ALA A 818 51.89 -20.21 -5.99
CA ALA A 818 51.82 -18.91 -5.28
C ALA A 818 53.17 -18.60 -4.60
N ARG A 819 53.55 -17.31 -4.46
CA ARG A 819 54.32 -16.77 -3.30
C ARG A 819 54.73 -15.29 -3.37
N SER A 820 54.85 -14.72 -2.17
CA SER A 820 55.78 -13.66 -1.70
C SER A 820 55.62 -12.20 -2.14
N ALA A 821 55.66 -11.33 -1.13
CA ALA A 821 55.81 -9.89 -1.21
C ALA A 821 57.27 -9.44 -1.44
N ARG A 822 57.46 -8.15 -1.74
CA ARG A 822 58.49 -7.29 -1.11
C ARG A 822 58.23 -5.79 -1.30
N SER A 823 58.79 -4.98 -0.41
CA SER A 823 58.66 -3.51 -0.33
C SER A 823 59.88 -2.79 -0.91
N ALA A 824 59.73 -1.56 -1.42
CA ALA A 824 60.81 -0.57 -1.58
C ALA A 824 60.24 0.86 -1.79
N SER A 825 61.03 1.89 -1.47
CA SER A 825 60.61 3.31 -1.52
C SER A 825 61.74 4.26 -1.95
N VAL A 826 61.46 5.16 -2.92
CA VAL A 826 62.25 6.36 -3.29
C VAL A 826 61.23 7.37 -3.86
N VAL A 827 60.97 8.61 -3.41
CA VAL A 827 61.77 9.76 -2.91
C VAL A 827 62.31 10.68 -4.03
N ALA A 828 61.47 11.61 -4.49
CA ALA A 828 61.78 12.96 -5.02
C ALA A 828 60.43 13.68 -5.29
N SER A 829 59.98 14.76 -4.63
CA SER A 829 60.61 15.99 -4.12
C SER A 829 60.87 17.06 -5.20
N ARG A 830 59.97 18.05 -5.29
CA ARG A 830 60.27 19.46 -5.61
C ARG A 830 59.23 20.38 -4.99
N ARG A 831 59.71 21.45 -4.35
CA ARG A 831 58.95 22.66 -3.95
C ARG A 831 58.95 23.63 -5.17
N SER A 832 58.41 24.87 -5.17
CA SER A 832 58.13 25.78 -4.04
C SER A 832 57.20 26.95 -4.44
N ASP A 833 56.57 27.58 -3.43
CA ASP A 833 56.48 29.06 -3.21
C ASP A 833 55.68 29.96 -4.21
N ALA A 834 55.09 31.11 -3.83
CA ALA A 834 54.85 31.74 -2.51
C ALA A 834 53.96 33.02 -2.60
N MET A 835 53.17 33.32 -1.54
CA MET A 835 52.83 34.68 -1.00
C MET A 835 52.05 35.68 -1.94
N THR A 836 51.40 36.80 -1.54
CA THR A 836 50.99 37.42 -0.24
C THR A 836 49.89 38.49 -0.44
N SER A 837 49.18 38.86 0.64
CA SER A 837 48.64 40.22 0.97
C SER A 837 47.54 40.88 0.09
N SER A 838 46.76 41.88 0.52
CA SER A 838 46.25 42.38 1.84
C SER A 838 45.25 43.54 1.60
N THR A 839 44.51 44.00 2.64
CA THR A 839 43.68 45.26 2.69
C THR A 839 42.41 45.28 1.79
N SER A 840 41.18 45.69 2.16
CA SER A 840 40.59 46.81 2.97
C SER A 840 40.33 48.10 2.13
N SER A 841 39.23 48.86 2.27
CA SER A 841 38.14 48.83 3.27
C SER A 841 36.95 49.78 2.95
N ILE A 842 35.89 49.75 3.80
CA ILE A 842 35.06 50.91 4.26
C ILE A 842 33.98 51.56 3.33
N GLU A 843 32.73 51.65 3.87
CA GLU A 843 31.65 52.67 3.67
C GLU A 843 31.06 52.97 2.26
N SER A 844 29.88 53.61 2.08
CA SER A 844 28.71 53.86 2.97
C SER A 844 27.41 54.16 2.17
N SER A 845 26.26 53.84 2.81
CA SER A 845 24.92 54.46 2.76
C SER A 845 24.36 55.28 1.57
N ASN A 846 23.03 55.17 1.40
CA ASN A 846 22.07 56.21 0.90
C ASN A 846 22.06 56.53 -0.61
N SER A 847 20.93 56.96 -1.24
CA SER A 847 19.50 56.91 -0.83
C SER A 847 18.55 57.25 -2.00
N THR A 848 17.41 56.55 -2.07
CA THR A 848 16.06 56.99 -2.52
C THR A 848 15.84 57.88 -3.78
N SER A 849 14.84 57.45 -4.59
CA SER A 849 13.87 58.30 -5.36
C SER A 849 14.38 59.06 -6.60
N SER A 850 13.58 59.34 -7.66
CA SER A 850 12.25 58.84 -8.12
C SER A 850 11.93 59.35 -9.55
N LEU A 851 10.73 59.03 -10.11
CA LEU A 851 10.09 59.62 -11.32
C LEU A 851 10.74 59.20 -12.67
N SER A 852 10.06 58.55 -13.64
CA SER A 852 8.93 58.94 -14.53
C SER A 852 9.32 60.01 -15.58
N SER A 853 8.89 59.98 -16.85
CA SER A 853 7.69 59.35 -17.45
C SER A 853 7.76 59.12 -18.99
N SER A 854 6.84 58.28 -19.48
CA SER A 854 6.36 57.96 -20.85
C SER A 854 6.62 58.88 -22.07
N ALA A 855 6.87 58.25 -23.26
CA ALA A 855 6.28 58.62 -24.56
C ALA A 855 6.38 57.49 -25.64
N LEU A 856 5.56 57.57 -26.69
CA LEU A 856 5.47 56.70 -27.92
C LEU A 856 5.89 57.54 -29.18
N PRO A 857 5.78 57.15 -30.48
CA PRO A 857 5.19 55.94 -31.12
C PRO A 857 5.91 55.34 -32.38
N SER A 858 5.36 54.22 -32.91
CA SER A 858 5.40 53.78 -34.35
C SER A 858 6.76 53.24 -34.90
N SER A 859 6.92 52.55 -36.06
CA SER A 859 6.03 51.93 -37.08
C SER A 859 6.85 50.91 -37.92
N GLY A 860 6.25 49.88 -38.55
CA GLY A 860 6.93 49.05 -39.58
C GLY A 860 6.16 47.78 -40.03
N TYR A 861 6.17 47.44 -41.33
CA TYR A 861 5.37 46.37 -41.96
C TYR A 861 6.17 45.49 -42.96
N GLY A 862 5.77 44.21 -43.14
CA GLY A 862 6.16 43.32 -44.25
C GLY A 862 5.99 41.82 -43.90
N LEU A 863 5.11 40.99 -44.47
CA LEU A 863 4.88 40.54 -45.87
C LEU A 863 5.96 39.54 -46.38
N ARG A 864 5.66 38.37 -47.00
CA ARG A 864 4.40 37.62 -47.25
C ARG A 864 4.67 36.19 -47.84
N ARG A 865 3.62 35.34 -47.91
CA ARG A 865 3.42 34.13 -48.79
C ARG A 865 4.03 32.77 -48.39
N SER A 866 3.54 31.71 -49.07
CA SER A 866 3.62 30.29 -48.68
C SER A 866 3.33 29.32 -49.87
N ALA A 867 3.90 28.10 -49.82
CA ALA A 867 3.67 26.89 -50.66
C ALA A 867 4.49 25.73 -50.01
N THR A 868 4.07 24.50 -49.66
CA THR A 868 3.23 23.38 -50.20
C THR A 868 4.02 22.21 -50.83
N SER A 869 3.81 21.02 -50.26
CA SER A 869 3.81 19.65 -50.84
C SER A 869 5.09 18.92 -51.32
N SER A 870 5.18 17.63 -50.89
CA SER A 870 5.76 16.42 -51.57
C SER A 870 7.28 16.33 -51.88
N SER A 871 7.93 15.15 -51.97
CA SER A 871 7.66 13.78 -51.42
C SER A 871 8.86 12.82 -51.70
N SER A 872 8.86 11.63 -51.07
CA SER A 872 9.42 10.34 -51.58
C SER A 872 10.93 9.98 -51.51
N PHE A 873 11.18 8.86 -50.79
CA PHE A 873 12.00 7.68 -51.16
C PHE A 873 13.51 7.52 -50.84
N ALA A 874 13.83 6.27 -50.42
CA ALA A 874 15.12 5.55 -50.31
C ALA A 874 16.22 6.09 -49.35
N GLY A 875 17.01 5.25 -48.68
CA GLY A 875 16.93 3.78 -48.49
C GLY A 875 18.21 3.12 -47.96
N SER A 876 18.09 2.18 -47.01
CA SER A 876 19.17 1.33 -46.42
C SER A 876 20.29 2.04 -45.61
N SER A 877 21.06 1.37 -44.73
CA SER A 877 20.80 0.19 -43.86
C SER A 877 21.95 0.01 -42.83
N TYR A 878 21.66 -0.70 -41.71
CA TYR A 878 22.57 -1.33 -40.74
C TYR A 878 23.35 -0.51 -39.67
N THR A 879 23.08 -0.91 -38.42
CA THR A 879 23.98 -1.04 -37.25
C THR A 879 24.78 0.15 -36.71
N SER A 880 24.37 0.62 -35.52
CA SER A 880 25.27 0.75 -34.37
C SER A 880 24.51 0.62 -33.04
N THR A 881 25.21 0.11 -32.03
CA THR A 881 24.73 -0.27 -30.69
C THR A 881 24.05 0.85 -29.91
N SER A 882 22.87 0.58 -29.34
CA SER A 882 22.23 1.45 -28.33
C SER A 882 22.66 1.06 -26.92
N SER A 883 23.34 1.98 -26.22
CA SER A 883 23.70 1.86 -24.81
C SER A 883 22.61 2.47 -23.92
N TYR A 884 21.67 1.63 -23.45
CA TYR A 884 20.61 2.03 -22.52
C TYR A 884 21.15 2.36 -21.12
N SER A 885 21.51 3.62 -20.89
CA SER A 885 21.85 4.16 -19.57
C SER A 885 20.61 4.47 -18.74
N LEU A 886 20.10 3.48 -18.01
CA LEU A 886 19.07 3.68 -16.98
C LEU A 886 19.65 4.40 -15.76
N MET A 887 19.43 5.71 -15.64
CA MET A 887 19.74 6.45 -14.41
C MET A 887 18.54 6.44 -13.44
N ASN A 888 18.70 5.69 -12.35
CA ASN A 888 17.72 5.63 -11.26
C ASN A 888 17.56 6.97 -10.53
N ALA A 889 16.33 7.30 -10.16
CA ALA A 889 16.05 8.32 -9.15
C ALA A 889 16.71 7.91 -7.81
N ARG A 890 17.53 8.79 -7.23
CA ARG A 890 18.28 8.52 -5.99
C ARG A 890 17.53 9.05 -4.77
N SER A 891 16.73 8.19 -4.14
CA SER A 891 16.34 8.40 -2.74
C SER A 891 17.57 8.26 -1.83
N SER A 892 17.89 9.30 -1.07
CA SER A 892 19.12 9.40 -0.28
C SER A 892 18.98 8.81 1.13
N SER A 893 19.08 7.48 1.23
CA SER A 893 19.34 6.80 2.51
C SER A 893 20.34 5.65 2.37
N ASN A 894 21.03 5.35 3.47
CA ASN A 894 22.06 4.31 3.68
C ASN A 894 23.51 4.65 3.25
N ILE A 895 24.35 4.91 4.26
CA ILE A 895 25.73 4.41 4.32
C ILE A 895 25.72 3.14 5.22
N ARG A 896 26.71 2.27 5.06
CA ARG A 896 26.62 0.83 5.36
C ARG A 896 27.11 0.42 6.76
N ARG A 897 26.62 -0.73 7.23
CA ARG A 897 27.38 -1.70 8.04
C ARG A 897 27.12 -3.14 7.53
N PRO A 898 28.13 -4.03 7.45
CA PRO A 898 27.97 -5.49 7.37
C PRO A 898 27.87 -6.10 8.78
N GLY A 899 27.49 -7.36 9.00
CA GLY A 899 27.03 -8.41 8.08
C GLY A 899 26.81 -9.72 8.85
N TYR A 900 26.07 -10.68 8.27
CA TYR A 900 25.55 -11.92 8.90
C TYR A 900 24.52 -11.70 10.04
N GLY A 901 23.46 -12.51 10.18
CA GLY A 901 22.92 -13.48 9.24
C GLY A 901 21.93 -14.47 9.89
N LEU A 902 20.66 -14.47 9.46
CA LEU A 902 19.70 -15.57 9.65
C LEU A 902 18.52 -15.40 8.68
N SER A 903 18.01 -16.49 8.11
CA SER A 903 17.04 -16.45 7.01
C SER A 903 15.58 -16.55 7.49
N HIS A 904 14.88 -15.41 7.57
CA HIS A 904 13.42 -15.38 7.72
C HIS A 904 12.72 -15.11 6.38
N VAL A 905 11.85 -16.05 5.97
CA VAL A 905 10.97 -15.89 4.80
C VAL A 905 9.84 -14.93 5.16
N SER A 906 9.88 -13.70 4.64
CA SER A 906 8.78 -12.74 4.77
C SER A 906 7.79 -12.88 3.62
N SER A 907 6.53 -13.18 3.95
CA SER A 907 5.44 -13.24 2.98
C SER A 907 4.97 -11.82 2.63
N LEU A 908 5.25 -11.37 1.40
CA LEU A 908 4.78 -10.10 0.86
C LEU A 908 3.26 -10.14 0.57
N SER A 909 2.46 -10.09 1.64
CA SER A 909 1.05 -9.73 1.54
C SER A 909 0.94 -8.23 1.28
N THR A 910 0.37 -7.86 0.14
CA THR A 910 0.08 -6.46 -0.20
C THR A 910 -1.13 -5.96 0.58
N PHE A 911 -0.95 -5.73 1.89
CA PHE A 911 -1.82 -4.84 2.64
C PHE A 911 -1.54 -3.40 2.20
N GLU A 912 -2.55 -2.73 1.66
CA GLU A 912 -2.49 -1.30 1.37
C GLU A 912 -2.42 -0.51 2.69
N ARG A 913 -1.19 -0.17 3.11
CA ARG A 913 -1.00 0.89 4.10
C ARG A 913 -1.47 2.20 3.46
N LYS A 914 -2.67 2.66 3.83
CA LYS A 914 -3.15 4.01 3.49
C LYS A 914 -2.06 5.03 3.86
N PRO A 915 -1.71 5.97 2.96
CA PRO A 915 -0.92 7.13 3.34
C PRO A 915 -1.55 7.83 4.56
N SER A 916 -0.70 8.35 5.46
CA SER A 916 -1.13 9.06 6.67
C SER A 916 -2.00 10.29 6.39
N GLN A 917 -1.98 10.80 5.16
CA GLN A 917 -2.80 11.91 4.67
C GLN A 917 -4.29 11.56 4.49
N LEU A 918 -4.70 10.28 4.55
CA LEU A 918 -6.09 9.83 4.34
C LEU A 918 -6.89 9.55 5.63
N SER A 919 -6.44 10.00 6.80
CA SER A 919 -7.18 9.84 8.07
C SER A 919 -8.17 10.97 8.35
N CYS A 920 -9.09 11.25 7.41
CA CYS A 920 -10.19 12.16 7.69
C CYS A 920 -11.21 11.46 8.61
N ARG A 921 -11.27 11.88 9.88
CA ARG A 921 -12.36 11.47 10.80
C ARG A 921 -13.63 12.22 10.42
N VAL A 922 -14.51 11.57 9.68
CA VAL A 922 -15.91 11.99 9.59
C VAL A 922 -16.47 12.04 11.01
N ARG A 923 -16.86 13.24 11.46
CA ARG A 923 -17.77 13.37 12.59
C ARG A 923 -19.17 13.20 12.02
N ASN A 924 -19.92 12.23 12.52
CA ASN A 924 -21.37 12.31 12.40
C ASN A 924 -21.81 13.55 13.16
N LEU A 925 -22.74 14.30 12.57
CA LEU A 925 -23.55 15.28 13.27
C LEU A 925 -24.89 14.60 13.55
N ASP A 926 -25.26 14.58 14.83
CA ASP A 926 -26.66 14.54 15.25
C ASP A 926 -27.22 15.97 15.21
#